data_AF-A0A928ZLT7-F1
#
_entry.id   AF-A0A928ZLT7-F1
#
_cell.length_a   1.000
_cell.length_b   1.000
_cell.length_c   1.000
_cell.angle_alpha   90.00
_cell.angle_beta   90.00
_cell.angle_gamma   90.00
#
_symmetry.space_group_name_H-M   'P 1'
#
loop_
_entity.id
_entity.type
_entity.pdbx_description
1 polymer ?
#
loop_
_entity_poly.entity_id
_entity_poly.type
_entity_poly.pdbx_seq_one_letter_code
_entity_poly.pdbx_strand_id
1 'polypeptide(L)'
;MSDIQLSLNPDTQLVTVEEFSPTVSVQWDRVVQQAVIDTSVGPTIAARAYAIMHTVMYDAWSAYSLEAISTQTDDDLQRPTAEHTNANKIEAMSFAAYRVLTELFPEDENKALFNSLMTILGLETSNDTTNTATAAGIGNVSAEALMAVRRADGSNRENGYVDTIGYEPVNVDANNIVNLQKWTSESVPIDTIDSILAGADSTVDQQKFLTPQWSTVTPFALDAPDALRPDAPVPFLLVEATVDLENGTITLAGETEAKVITADMVGLVDEPGKFINQSFIAQAEQVISASANLTDRQKLIAEFWEDGGGTSFPPGTWQTFGEFVSARDRNRIDEDALLFFSLSNAMLDASIATWESKVFYDYVRPVRAIRELGKLGLLNNGTLGTDEITGETGFVIQVWGGLNQGTRTILADNFLTYQTPGGDVSPPFAEYTSGHSSFSAAGAEILKRFTGSDSFGAEVTFEAGSSRFENLLTPTEEITLEWDTFTQAADEAGLSRIYGGIHFEDGDLNGRALGREVADSVWSKVQGLAKDADIITLDFIADKFSIDSELGFFVVDDANGTIDGLLPDNEGYLVAAMARSAVLFSALPESADVEASLEAISTRSFLKGTYVSFFSISDGTVDAFLSSGDGQVSLFETVLIDETSELDLTIADLNVTATVVISAEIGHGLQGSASAEILDLTGLDAAVEAIFTVQREAAFENVVGFYTIDDLTGRITDAEGNVFDPESTTDYIQATLANRVADLSLSSLNNSVSALSTTIEVGQILAPFIVVDGTIDELLDGDADNDPAIYFPFLGANSDGVDHVRLFGNNTFGFEDLANGGDQDFDDVIIQVEFV
;
A
#
# COMPACT_ATOMS: atom_id res chain seq x y z
N MET A 1 21.01 3.28 -9.20
CA MET A 1 19.95 4.16 -9.72
C MET A 1 19.38 4.96 -8.56
N SER A 2 18.56 6.01 -8.79
CA SER A 2 17.73 6.51 -7.70
C SER A 2 16.75 5.41 -7.33
N ASP A 3 16.63 5.07 -6.05
CA ASP A 3 15.53 4.24 -5.56
C ASP A 3 14.21 4.79 -6.12
N ILE A 4 13.29 3.93 -6.55
CA ILE A 4 11.95 4.37 -6.92
C ILE A 4 11.34 4.97 -5.66
N GLN A 5 10.99 6.25 -5.70
CA GLN A 5 10.56 7.02 -4.53
C GLN A 5 9.22 7.69 -4.81
N LEU A 6 8.41 7.83 -3.76
CA LEU A 6 7.24 8.69 -3.82
C LEU A 6 7.69 10.15 -3.74
N SER A 7 7.17 10.98 -4.62
CA SER A 7 7.42 12.42 -4.61
C SER A 7 6.17 13.14 -4.13
N LEU A 8 6.29 13.83 -2.99
CA LEU A 8 5.23 14.65 -2.42
C LEU A 8 5.38 16.10 -2.89
N ASN A 9 4.34 16.63 -3.52
CA ASN A 9 4.23 18.06 -3.73
C ASN A 9 3.64 18.72 -2.46
N PRO A 10 4.39 19.54 -1.71
CA PRO A 10 3.92 20.10 -0.43
C PRO A 10 2.80 21.15 -0.61
N ASP A 11 2.69 21.77 -1.79
CA ASP A 11 1.66 22.78 -2.05
C ASP A 11 0.30 22.13 -2.35
N THR A 12 0.31 21.02 -3.09
CA THR A 12 -0.92 20.32 -3.52
C THR A 12 -1.21 19.07 -2.72
N GLN A 13 -0.24 18.57 -1.95
CA GLN A 13 -0.20 17.26 -1.31
C GLN A 13 -0.35 16.08 -2.28
N LEU A 14 -0.10 16.30 -3.56
CA LEU A 14 -0.13 15.22 -4.53
C LEU A 14 1.13 14.37 -4.38
N VAL A 15 0.90 13.06 -4.29
CA VAL A 15 1.95 12.05 -4.39
C VAL A 15 2.05 11.60 -5.84
N THR A 16 3.27 11.47 -6.34
CA THR A 16 3.53 10.95 -7.69
C THR A 16 4.72 10.00 -7.68
N VAL A 17 4.79 9.12 -8.67
CA VAL A 17 5.94 8.23 -8.90
C VAL A 17 6.72 8.72 -10.13
N GLU A 18 8.02 8.94 -9.97
CA GLU A 18 8.88 9.30 -11.10
C GLU A 18 9.32 8.03 -11.84
N GLU A 19 8.69 7.77 -12.99
CA GLU A 19 9.02 6.65 -13.86
C GLU A 19 9.22 7.13 -15.30
N PHE A 20 10.36 6.76 -15.91
CA PHE A 20 10.74 7.23 -17.25
C PHE A 20 9.97 6.55 -18.39
N SER A 21 9.39 5.37 -18.17
CA SER A 21 8.71 4.59 -19.23
C SER A 21 7.49 3.82 -18.72
N PRO A 22 6.48 4.52 -18.17
CA PRO A 22 5.28 3.91 -17.61
C PRO A 22 4.45 3.16 -18.66
N THR A 23 3.77 2.09 -18.24
CA THR A 23 2.82 1.38 -19.10
C THR A 23 1.63 2.26 -19.51
N VAL A 24 0.84 1.79 -20.49
CA VAL A 24 -0.35 2.53 -20.92
C VAL A 24 -1.40 2.64 -19.80
N SER A 25 -1.45 1.68 -18.88
CA SER A 25 -2.32 1.72 -17.70
C SER A 25 -1.95 2.86 -16.77
N VAL A 26 -0.67 2.97 -16.41
CA VAL A 26 -0.15 4.07 -15.58
C VAL A 26 -0.34 5.43 -16.28
N GLN A 27 -0.12 5.52 -17.60
CA GLN A 27 -0.32 6.77 -18.34
C GLN A 27 -1.78 7.24 -18.32
N TRP A 28 -2.75 6.34 -18.49
CA TRP A 28 -4.16 6.68 -18.38
C TRP A 28 -4.59 6.95 -16.95
N ASP A 29 -4.02 6.23 -15.97
CA ASP A 29 -4.27 6.46 -14.54
C ASP A 29 -3.90 7.87 -14.09
N ARG A 30 -2.68 8.32 -14.40
CA ARG A 30 -2.24 9.71 -14.15
C ARG A 30 -3.18 10.75 -14.75
N VAL A 31 -3.68 10.46 -15.94
CA VAL A 31 -4.57 11.36 -16.67
C VAL A 31 -5.99 11.40 -16.08
N VAL A 32 -6.55 10.28 -15.63
CA VAL A 32 -7.83 10.30 -14.90
C VAL A 32 -7.69 10.91 -13.51
N GLN A 33 -6.58 10.70 -12.81
CA GLN A 33 -6.29 11.36 -11.54
C GLN A 33 -6.29 12.88 -11.71
N GLN A 34 -5.63 13.40 -12.75
CA GLN A 34 -5.66 14.83 -13.04
C GLN A 34 -7.08 15.34 -13.35
N ALA A 35 -7.88 14.60 -14.11
CA ALA A 35 -9.27 14.98 -14.35
C ALA A 35 -10.12 14.99 -13.07
N VAL A 36 -9.88 14.04 -12.15
CA VAL A 36 -10.50 14.00 -10.82
C VAL A 36 -10.11 15.22 -9.98
N ILE A 37 -8.82 15.59 -9.98
CA ILE A 37 -8.29 16.78 -9.31
C ILE A 37 -8.98 18.04 -9.85
N ASP A 38 -8.99 18.21 -11.18
CA ASP A 38 -9.53 19.40 -11.86
C ASP A 38 -11.03 19.57 -11.63
N THR A 39 -11.77 18.48 -11.47
CA THR A 39 -13.22 18.49 -11.28
C THR A 39 -13.67 18.39 -9.82
N SER A 40 -12.79 17.99 -8.90
CA SER A 40 -13.08 17.88 -7.46
C SER A 40 -14.38 17.12 -7.15
N VAL A 41 -14.55 15.96 -7.78
CA VAL A 41 -15.81 15.19 -7.76
C VAL A 41 -16.14 14.50 -6.43
N GLY A 42 -15.22 14.46 -5.47
CA GLY A 42 -15.39 13.73 -4.21
C GLY A 42 -15.02 12.25 -4.31
N PRO A 43 -14.84 11.56 -3.16
CA PRO A 43 -14.25 10.22 -3.11
C PRO A 43 -15.09 9.13 -3.78
N THR A 44 -16.42 9.21 -3.69
CA THR A 44 -17.33 8.22 -4.30
C THR A 44 -17.23 8.25 -5.83
N ILE A 45 -17.42 9.43 -6.41
CA ILE A 45 -17.36 9.62 -7.86
C ILE A 45 -15.94 9.35 -8.39
N ALA A 46 -14.90 9.74 -7.65
CA ALA A 46 -13.50 9.42 -7.97
C ALA A 46 -13.25 7.90 -8.05
N ALA A 47 -13.62 7.13 -7.00
CA ALA A 47 -13.47 5.67 -6.99
C ALA A 47 -14.15 5.01 -8.21
N ARG A 48 -15.35 5.48 -8.58
CA ARG A 48 -16.05 4.99 -9.78
C ARG A 48 -15.40 5.39 -11.09
N ALA A 49 -14.80 6.57 -11.18
CA ALA A 49 -14.08 6.99 -12.39
C ALA A 49 -12.85 6.10 -12.65
N TYR A 50 -12.04 5.85 -11.61
CA TYR A 50 -10.90 4.93 -11.69
C TYR A 50 -11.36 3.52 -12.07
N ALA A 51 -12.41 3.00 -11.41
CA ALA A 51 -12.92 1.66 -11.69
C ALA A 51 -13.48 1.50 -13.10
N ILE A 52 -14.24 2.48 -13.62
CA ILE A 52 -14.78 2.42 -14.99
C ILE A 52 -13.65 2.43 -16.01
N MET A 53 -12.65 3.30 -15.83
CA MET A 53 -11.52 3.40 -16.76
C MET A 53 -10.72 2.11 -16.80
N HIS A 54 -10.29 1.59 -15.65
CA HIS A 54 -9.48 0.37 -15.61
C HIS A 54 -10.27 -0.88 -15.95
N THR A 55 -11.57 -0.94 -15.66
CA THR A 55 -12.44 -2.02 -16.14
C THR A 55 -12.54 -2.04 -17.66
N VAL A 56 -12.72 -0.88 -18.31
CA VAL A 56 -12.82 -0.86 -19.78
C VAL A 56 -11.47 -1.16 -20.45
N MET A 57 -10.36 -0.77 -19.82
CA MET A 57 -9.02 -1.11 -20.28
C MET A 57 -8.80 -2.63 -20.18
N TYR A 58 -9.16 -3.25 -19.06
CA TYR A 58 -9.17 -4.70 -18.92
C TYR A 58 -10.07 -5.40 -19.96
N ASP A 59 -11.29 -4.89 -20.18
CA ASP A 59 -12.21 -5.45 -21.17
C ASP A 59 -11.61 -5.40 -22.59
N ALA A 60 -10.96 -4.28 -22.96
CA ALA A 60 -10.31 -4.15 -24.26
C ALA A 60 -9.03 -5.01 -24.37
N TRP A 61 -8.28 -5.12 -23.28
CA TRP A 61 -7.09 -5.96 -23.16
C TRP A 61 -7.40 -7.45 -23.26
N SER A 62 -8.51 -7.90 -22.65
CA SER A 62 -8.91 -9.31 -22.59
C SER A 62 -9.04 -9.95 -23.97
N ALA A 63 -9.43 -9.18 -24.99
CA ALA A 63 -9.49 -9.61 -26.38
C ALA A 63 -8.12 -10.07 -26.95
N TYR A 64 -7.03 -9.70 -26.29
CA TYR A 64 -5.64 -10.00 -26.66
C TYR A 64 -4.92 -10.84 -25.59
N SER A 65 -5.67 -11.48 -24.70
CA SER A 65 -5.18 -12.39 -23.66
C SER A 65 -5.74 -13.79 -23.91
N LEU A 66 -4.99 -14.86 -23.64
CA LEU A 66 -5.41 -16.21 -24.01
C LEU A 66 -6.67 -16.70 -23.26
N GLU A 67 -6.79 -16.34 -21.98
CA GLU A 67 -7.79 -16.91 -21.07
C GLU A 67 -8.62 -15.87 -20.30
N ALA A 68 -8.28 -14.58 -20.40
CA ALA A 68 -9.03 -13.52 -19.75
C ALA A 68 -10.39 -13.28 -20.44
N ILE A 69 -11.41 -13.03 -19.63
CA ILE A 69 -12.79 -12.88 -20.07
C ILE A 69 -13.25 -11.45 -19.80
N SER A 70 -13.79 -10.79 -20.82
CA SER A 70 -14.39 -9.47 -20.66
C SER A 70 -15.55 -9.50 -19.66
N THR A 71 -15.62 -8.49 -18.80
CA THR A 71 -16.70 -8.28 -17.82
C THR A 71 -18.07 -8.05 -18.47
N GLN A 72 -18.11 -7.63 -19.74
CA GLN A 72 -19.35 -7.28 -20.44
C GLN A 72 -19.63 -8.14 -21.67
N THR A 73 -18.59 -8.64 -22.34
CA THR A 73 -18.71 -9.28 -23.66
C THR A 73 -18.26 -10.73 -23.69
N ASP A 74 -17.92 -11.32 -22.53
CA ASP A 74 -17.35 -12.67 -22.45
C ASP A 74 -16.18 -12.85 -23.46
N ASP A 75 -16.08 -14.01 -24.11
CA ASP A 75 -15.04 -14.32 -25.11
C ASP A 75 -15.38 -13.81 -26.53
N ASP A 76 -16.46 -13.02 -26.70
CA ASP A 76 -16.97 -12.66 -28.04
C ASP A 76 -16.01 -11.77 -28.85
N LEU A 77 -15.11 -11.05 -28.18
CA LEU A 77 -14.16 -10.12 -28.79
C LEU A 77 -12.76 -10.71 -29.01
N GLN A 78 -12.54 -11.97 -28.66
CA GLN A 78 -11.23 -12.61 -28.66
C GLN A 78 -10.54 -12.57 -30.04
N ARG A 79 -9.27 -12.16 -30.05
CA ARG A 79 -8.44 -12.03 -31.25
C ARG A 79 -7.54 -13.25 -31.44
N PRO A 80 -7.13 -13.56 -32.69
CA PRO A 80 -6.12 -14.58 -32.95
C PRO A 80 -4.82 -14.27 -32.19
N THR A 81 -4.14 -15.29 -31.66
CA THR A 81 -2.88 -15.14 -30.89
C THR A 81 -1.80 -14.33 -31.61
N ALA A 82 -1.73 -14.41 -32.94
CA ALA A 82 -0.80 -13.60 -33.73
C ALA A 82 -1.05 -12.08 -33.66
N GLU A 83 -2.21 -11.66 -33.16
CA GLU A 83 -2.59 -10.26 -32.96
C GLU A 83 -2.39 -9.81 -31.50
N HIS A 84 -1.93 -10.67 -30.58
CA HIS A 84 -1.74 -10.36 -29.15
C HIS A 84 -0.48 -9.51 -28.87
N THR A 85 -0.25 -8.49 -29.69
CA THR A 85 0.93 -7.62 -29.61
C THR A 85 0.70 -6.44 -28.67
N ASN A 86 1.78 -5.92 -28.07
CA ASN A 86 1.72 -4.72 -27.23
C ASN A 86 1.11 -3.52 -27.98
N ALA A 87 1.42 -3.35 -29.26
CA ALA A 87 0.84 -2.28 -30.08
C ALA A 87 -0.70 -2.36 -30.15
N ASN A 88 -1.25 -3.56 -30.34
CA ASN A 88 -2.71 -3.73 -30.38
C ASN A 88 -3.35 -3.56 -28.99
N LYS A 89 -2.70 -4.05 -27.93
CA LYS A 89 -3.16 -3.86 -26.54
C LYS A 89 -3.19 -2.36 -26.19
N ILE A 90 -2.11 -1.63 -26.45
CA ILE A 90 -1.99 -0.18 -26.24
C ILE A 90 -3.08 0.58 -27.00
N GLU A 91 -3.29 0.28 -28.29
CA GLU A 91 -4.30 0.95 -29.10
C GLU A 91 -5.72 0.66 -28.57
N ALA A 92 -6.06 -0.59 -28.30
CA ALA A 92 -7.39 -0.98 -27.83
C ALA A 92 -7.72 -0.38 -26.45
N MET A 93 -6.81 -0.53 -25.48
CA MET A 93 -6.96 0.03 -24.13
C MET A 93 -7.09 1.56 -24.18
N SER A 94 -6.32 2.23 -25.04
CA SER A 94 -6.35 3.70 -25.13
C SER A 94 -7.64 4.23 -25.75
N PHE A 95 -8.16 3.59 -26.80
CA PHE A 95 -9.48 3.95 -27.32
C PHE A 95 -10.58 3.69 -26.30
N ALA A 96 -10.51 2.58 -25.55
CA ALA A 96 -11.46 2.30 -24.48
C ALA A 96 -11.45 3.40 -23.39
N ALA A 97 -10.28 3.69 -22.82
CA ALA A 97 -10.09 4.73 -21.80
C ALA A 97 -10.54 6.11 -22.31
N TYR A 98 -10.12 6.50 -23.52
CA TYR A 98 -10.49 7.78 -24.12
C TYR A 98 -12.01 7.96 -24.21
N ARG A 99 -12.75 6.93 -24.64
CA ARG A 99 -14.21 7.01 -24.81
C ARG A 99 -14.92 7.17 -23.48
N VAL A 100 -14.56 6.36 -22.47
CA VAL A 100 -15.22 6.44 -21.17
C VAL A 100 -14.86 7.74 -20.44
N LEU A 101 -13.60 8.17 -20.45
CA LEU A 101 -13.18 9.39 -19.77
C LEU A 101 -13.77 10.65 -20.42
N THR A 102 -13.85 10.70 -21.75
CA THR A 102 -14.50 11.81 -22.47
C THR A 102 -15.98 11.92 -22.14
N GLU A 103 -16.64 10.80 -21.82
CA GLU A 103 -18.00 10.80 -21.31
C GLU A 103 -18.05 11.24 -19.85
N LEU A 104 -17.24 10.66 -18.97
CA LEU A 104 -17.24 10.97 -17.53
C LEU A 104 -16.87 12.44 -17.23
N PHE A 105 -15.90 12.99 -17.96
CA PHE A 105 -15.36 14.34 -17.81
C PHE A 105 -15.50 15.13 -19.13
N PRO A 106 -16.70 15.65 -19.42
CA PRO A 106 -17.00 16.26 -20.72
C PRO A 106 -16.43 17.67 -20.91
N GLU A 107 -15.79 18.26 -19.90
CA GLU A 107 -15.19 19.59 -19.93
C GLU A 107 -14.06 19.67 -20.97
N ASP A 108 -13.95 20.83 -21.65
CA ASP A 108 -12.97 21.00 -22.73
C ASP A 108 -11.51 20.87 -22.25
N GLU A 109 -11.24 21.27 -21.01
CA GLU A 109 -9.91 21.18 -20.37
C GLU A 109 -9.50 19.71 -20.16
N ASN A 110 -10.38 18.90 -19.57
CA ASN A 110 -10.16 17.45 -19.40
C ASN A 110 -10.04 16.72 -20.74
N LYS A 111 -10.89 17.06 -21.72
CA LYS A 111 -10.76 16.51 -23.07
C LYS A 111 -9.43 16.86 -23.72
N ALA A 112 -8.89 18.06 -23.48
CA ALA A 112 -7.58 18.45 -23.99
C ALA A 112 -6.46 17.59 -23.39
N LEU A 113 -6.55 17.23 -22.10
CA LEU A 113 -5.65 16.29 -21.46
C LEU A 113 -5.69 14.91 -22.14
N PHE A 114 -6.89 14.34 -22.34
CA PHE A 114 -7.07 13.04 -23.00
C PHE A 114 -6.58 13.05 -24.46
N ASN A 115 -6.89 14.11 -25.19
CA ASN A 115 -6.41 14.30 -26.57
C ASN A 115 -4.88 14.38 -26.65
N SER A 116 -4.24 14.96 -25.62
CA SER A 116 -2.78 15.08 -25.55
C SER A 116 -2.13 13.71 -25.39
N LEU A 117 -2.65 12.84 -24.51
CA LEU A 117 -2.17 11.47 -24.37
C LEU A 117 -2.39 10.66 -25.66
N MET A 118 -3.57 10.74 -26.27
CA MET A 118 -3.82 10.09 -27.57
C MET A 118 -2.83 10.55 -28.65
N THR A 119 -2.45 11.84 -28.65
CA THR A 119 -1.45 12.38 -29.59
C THR A 119 -0.05 11.83 -29.30
N ILE A 120 0.34 11.72 -28.04
CA ILE A 120 1.63 11.13 -27.60
C ILE A 120 1.72 9.67 -28.07
N LEU A 121 0.62 8.93 -27.96
CA LEU A 121 0.51 7.53 -28.39
C LEU A 121 0.34 7.36 -29.91
N GLY A 122 0.25 8.46 -30.67
CA GLY A 122 0.09 8.43 -32.14
C GLY A 122 -1.31 7.99 -32.61
N LEU A 123 -2.34 8.12 -31.78
CA LEU A 123 -3.70 7.65 -32.03
C LEU A 123 -4.64 8.79 -32.44
N GLU A 124 -5.43 8.58 -33.51
CA GLU A 124 -6.38 9.58 -34.00
C GLU A 124 -7.71 9.50 -33.23
N THR A 125 -8.02 10.52 -32.42
CA THR A 125 -9.23 10.56 -31.58
C THR A 125 -10.56 10.50 -32.35
N SER A 126 -10.54 10.89 -33.64
CA SER A 126 -11.67 10.78 -34.56
C SER A 126 -11.98 9.36 -35.03
N ASN A 127 -11.14 8.37 -34.72
CA ASN A 127 -11.37 6.97 -35.11
C ASN A 127 -12.46 6.33 -34.22
N ASP A 128 -13.69 6.39 -34.69
CA ASP A 128 -14.89 5.84 -34.06
C ASP A 128 -15.33 4.50 -34.67
N THR A 129 -14.41 3.77 -35.31
CA THR A 129 -14.69 2.46 -35.90
C THR A 129 -15.26 1.49 -34.85
N THR A 130 -16.25 0.70 -35.27
CA THR A 130 -16.82 -0.42 -34.48
C THR A 130 -16.43 -1.79 -35.07
N ASN A 131 -15.47 -1.80 -35.99
CA ASN A 131 -14.94 -3.03 -36.56
C ASN A 131 -14.04 -3.74 -35.54
N THR A 132 -14.57 -4.77 -34.88
CA THR A 132 -13.85 -5.57 -33.86
C THR A 132 -12.71 -6.43 -34.44
N ALA A 133 -12.43 -6.33 -35.75
CA ALA A 133 -11.19 -6.85 -36.34
C ALA A 133 -9.99 -5.89 -36.22
N THR A 134 -10.17 -4.72 -35.61
CA THR A 134 -9.12 -3.72 -35.38
C THR A 134 -9.05 -3.36 -33.89
N ALA A 135 -7.87 -3.02 -33.38
CA ALA A 135 -7.67 -2.65 -31.98
C ALA A 135 -8.51 -1.44 -31.55
N ALA A 136 -8.53 -0.36 -32.34
CA ALA A 136 -9.43 0.76 -32.08
C ALA A 136 -10.91 0.35 -32.01
N GLY A 137 -11.34 -0.59 -32.86
CA GLY A 137 -12.71 -1.10 -32.85
C GLY A 137 -13.04 -1.94 -31.63
N ILE A 138 -12.09 -2.74 -31.14
CA ILE A 138 -12.20 -3.45 -29.86
C ILE A 138 -12.40 -2.42 -28.73
N GLY A 139 -11.50 -1.44 -28.61
CA GLY A 139 -11.57 -0.41 -27.58
C GLY A 139 -12.89 0.38 -27.57
N ASN A 140 -13.33 0.84 -28.74
CA ASN A 140 -14.59 1.58 -28.88
C ASN A 140 -15.83 0.75 -28.51
N VAL A 141 -15.86 -0.54 -28.89
CA VAL A 141 -16.98 -1.44 -28.59
C VAL A 141 -17.01 -1.81 -27.11
N SER A 142 -15.86 -2.11 -26.50
CA SER A 142 -15.75 -2.38 -25.06
C SER A 142 -16.22 -1.18 -24.23
N ALA A 143 -15.86 0.04 -24.63
CA ALA A 143 -16.33 1.26 -23.97
C ALA A 143 -17.86 1.42 -23.99
N GLU A 144 -18.49 1.24 -25.15
CA GLU A 144 -19.95 1.34 -25.21
C GLU A 144 -20.64 0.20 -24.44
N ALA A 145 -20.08 -1.03 -24.47
CA ALA A 145 -20.61 -2.15 -23.71
C ALA A 145 -20.63 -1.87 -22.20
N LEU A 146 -19.51 -1.40 -21.64
CA LEU A 146 -19.43 -1.05 -20.22
C LEU A 146 -20.31 0.14 -19.86
N MET A 147 -20.28 1.21 -20.65
CA MET A 147 -21.07 2.42 -20.37
C MET A 147 -22.57 2.17 -20.49
N ALA A 148 -23.03 1.26 -21.35
CA ALA A 148 -24.44 0.86 -21.41
C ALA A 148 -24.97 0.35 -20.05
N VAL A 149 -24.14 -0.37 -19.29
CA VAL A 149 -24.48 -0.83 -17.94
C VAL A 149 -24.27 0.28 -16.91
N ARG A 150 -23.11 0.96 -16.96
CA ARG A 150 -22.74 1.95 -15.94
C ARG A 150 -23.59 3.22 -15.97
N ARG A 151 -24.22 3.60 -17.09
CA ARG A 151 -25.21 4.70 -17.12
C ARG A 151 -26.46 4.42 -16.27
N ALA A 152 -26.76 3.15 -15.96
CA ALA A 152 -27.94 2.73 -15.21
C ALA A 152 -27.60 2.10 -13.84
N ASP A 153 -26.37 2.26 -13.34
CA ASP A 153 -25.88 1.59 -12.13
C ASP A 153 -26.35 2.19 -10.80
N GLY A 154 -27.23 3.20 -10.81
CA GLY A 154 -27.72 3.87 -9.60
C GLY A 154 -26.91 5.10 -9.17
N SER A 155 -25.78 5.41 -9.82
CA SER A 155 -24.96 6.60 -9.50
C SER A 155 -25.66 7.93 -9.80
N ASN A 156 -26.64 7.90 -10.71
CA ASN A 156 -27.35 9.07 -11.22
C ASN A 156 -26.46 10.09 -11.96
N ARG A 157 -25.39 9.62 -12.61
CA ARG A 157 -24.43 10.45 -13.37
C ARG A 157 -25.10 11.41 -14.38
N GLU A 158 -26.08 10.93 -15.16
CA GLU A 158 -26.76 11.74 -16.19
C GLU A 158 -27.50 12.97 -15.64
N ASN A 159 -27.83 12.96 -14.35
CA ASN A 159 -28.48 14.08 -13.67
C ASN A 159 -27.52 14.78 -12.69
N GLY A 160 -26.21 14.63 -12.87
CA GLY A 160 -25.18 15.28 -12.05
C GLY A 160 -25.03 14.68 -10.66
N TYR A 161 -25.24 13.36 -10.51
CA TYR A 161 -25.09 12.63 -9.24
C TYR A 161 -25.96 13.16 -8.10
N VAL A 162 -27.10 13.77 -8.42
CA VAL A 162 -28.08 14.23 -7.43
C VAL A 162 -28.68 13.03 -6.69
N ASP A 163 -28.99 13.22 -5.40
CA ASP A 163 -29.67 12.22 -4.58
C ASP A 163 -30.97 11.69 -5.24
N THR A 164 -31.08 10.37 -5.33
CA THR A 164 -32.25 9.64 -5.84
C THR A 164 -32.98 8.81 -4.79
N ILE A 165 -32.44 8.70 -3.57
CA ILE A 165 -33.05 7.93 -2.48
C ILE A 165 -33.84 8.81 -1.51
N GLY A 166 -33.70 10.14 -1.62
CA GLY A 166 -34.46 11.10 -0.82
C GLY A 166 -34.00 11.12 0.64
N TYR A 167 -32.68 11.13 0.84
CA TYR A 167 -32.09 11.18 2.17
C TYR A 167 -32.42 12.51 2.85
N GLU A 168 -32.94 12.42 4.07
CA GLU A 168 -33.20 13.58 4.94
C GLU A 168 -32.51 13.33 6.29
N PRO A 169 -31.59 14.20 6.73
CA PRO A 169 -30.92 14.01 8.00
C PRO A 169 -31.89 14.20 9.17
N VAL A 170 -31.72 13.41 10.23
CA VAL A 170 -32.52 13.57 11.46
C VAL A 170 -32.20 14.92 12.13
N ASN A 171 -30.92 15.29 12.19
CA ASN A 171 -30.50 16.62 12.66
C ASN A 171 -30.25 17.53 11.43
N VAL A 172 -31.18 18.46 11.20
CA VAL A 172 -31.20 19.29 9.99
C VAL A 172 -30.16 20.42 10.00
N ASP A 173 -29.75 20.90 11.17
CA ASP A 173 -28.75 21.94 11.33
C ASP A 173 -28.08 21.86 12.70
N ALA A 174 -26.93 22.50 12.82
CA ALA A 174 -26.10 22.58 14.03
C ALA A 174 -26.78 23.24 15.26
N ASN A 175 -27.87 23.98 15.07
CA ASN A 175 -28.58 24.73 16.12
C ASN A 175 -29.77 23.97 16.71
N ASN A 176 -30.28 22.95 16.00
CA ASN A 176 -31.49 22.22 16.36
C ASN A 176 -31.22 20.70 16.38
N ILE A 177 -30.42 20.25 17.36
CA ILE A 177 -30.09 18.83 17.52
C ILE A 177 -31.24 18.10 18.20
N VAL A 178 -31.80 17.09 17.52
CA VAL A 178 -32.94 16.30 17.99
C VAL A 178 -32.48 14.93 18.50
N ASN A 179 -31.43 14.36 17.91
CA ASN A 179 -30.89 13.06 18.31
C ASN A 179 -29.36 13.07 18.30
N LEU A 180 -28.75 12.97 19.48
CA LEU A 180 -27.30 13.00 19.67
C LEU A 180 -26.56 11.89 18.91
N GLN A 181 -27.20 10.76 18.61
CA GLN A 181 -26.58 9.64 17.90
C GLN A 181 -26.62 9.78 16.37
N LYS A 182 -27.33 10.79 15.86
CA LYS A 182 -27.53 10.96 14.42
C LYS A 182 -26.61 12.01 13.82
N TRP A 183 -26.23 11.83 12.56
CA TRP A 183 -25.43 12.81 11.85
C TRP A 183 -26.14 14.16 11.81
N THR A 184 -25.34 15.22 11.84
CA THR A 184 -25.80 16.60 11.82
C THR A 184 -25.20 17.28 10.62
N SER A 185 -26.04 17.96 9.84
CA SER A 185 -25.58 18.92 8.86
C SER A 185 -24.89 20.07 9.58
N GLU A 186 -23.56 20.11 9.50
CA GLU A 186 -22.77 21.17 10.10
C GLU A 186 -22.74 22.43 9.22
N SER A 187 -22.36 23.53 9.86
CA SER A 187 -22.08 24.81 9.24
C SER A 187 -20.74 24.79 8.49
N VAL A 188 -20.67 25.43 7.32
CA VAL A 188 -19.47 25.55 6.48
C VAL A 188 -19.23 27.03 6.15
N PRO A 189 -17.98 27.54 6.22
CA PRO A 189 -16.72 26.85 6.53
C PRO A 189 -16.54 26.50 8.02
N ILE A 190 -15.42 25.84 8.36
CA ILE A 190 -14.97 25.58 9.73
C ILE A 190 -15.21 26.79 10.63
N ASP A 191 -15.77 26.55 11.82
CA ASP A 191 -15.83 27.52 12.91
C ASP A 191 -14.40 27.89 13.36
N THR A 192 -13.70 28.73 12.62
CA THR A 192 -12.39 29.23 13.03
C THR A 192 -12.50 29.98 14.36
N ILE A 193 -11.39 30.08 15.11
CA ILE A 193 -11.34 30.93 16.30
C ILE A 193 -11.81 32.36 15.98
N ASP A 194 -11.42 32.89 14.82
CA ASP A 194 -11.83 34.22 14.39
C ASP A 194 -13.34 34.31 14.15
N SER A 195 -14.00 33.26 13.64
CA SER A 195 -15.46 33.23 13.48
C SER A 195 -16.19 33.06 14.82
N ILE A 196 -15.63 32.27 15.74
CA ILE A 196 -16.14 32.16 17.13
C ILE A 196 -16.08 33.53 17.82
N LEU A 197 -14.97 34.25 17.70
CA LEU A 197 -14.77 35.58 18.29
C LEU A 197 -15.59 36.69 17.61
N ALA A 198 -15.89 36.56 16.31
CA ALA A 198 -16.64 37.55 15.55
C ALA A 198 -18.16 37.50 15.78
N GLY A 199 -18.69 36.38 16.30
CA GLY A 199 -20.13 36.12 16.43
C GLY A 199 -20.77 35.76 15.08
N ALA A 200 -21.68 34.79 15.07
CA ALA A 200 -22.20 34.12 13.87
C ALA A 200 -22.54 35.07 12.70
N ASP A 201 -21.93 34.83 11.53
CA ASP A 201 -22.32 35.47 10.27
C ASP A 201 -23.54 34.74 9.68
N SER A 202 -24.49 35.52 9.16
CA SER A 202 -25.73 35.05 8.53
C SER A 202 -25.58 34.46 7.12
N THR A 203 -24.34 34.16 6.72
CA THR A 203 -23.95 33.71 5.36
C THR A 203 -23.45 32.27 5.31
N VAL A 204 -23.48 31.55 6.43
CA VAL A 204 -22.94 30.20 6.60
C VAL A 204 -23.78 29.16 5.83
N ASP A 205 -23.14 28.45 4.90
CA ASP A 205 -23.75 27.35 4.16
C ASP A 205 -23.89 26.13 5.08
N GLN A 206 -24.84 25.24 4.76
CA GLN A 206 -25.04 23.98 5.49
C GLN A 206 -24.54 22.81 4.65
N GLN A 207 -23.91 21.85 5.31
CA GLN A 207 -23.50 20.60 4.67
C GLN A 207 -24.69 19.89 4.04
N LYS A 208 -24.44 19.25 2.91
CA LYS A 208 -25.38 18.33 2.28
C LYS A 208 -24.72 16.97 2.21
N PHE A 209 -25.46 15.93 2.55
CA PHE A 209 -24.94 14.59 2.49
C PHE A 209 -24.40 14.32 1.08
N LEU A 210 -23.11 14.02 0.97
CA LEU A 210 -22.46 13.75 -0.32
C LEU A 210 -22.98 12.42 -0.87
N THR A 211 -23.62 12.47 -2.04
CA THR A 211 -24.05 11.28 -2.82
C THR A 211 -24.71 10.15 -2.00
N PRO A 212 -25.76 10.40 -1.20
CA PRO A 212 -26.40 9.35 -0.38
C PRO A 212 -26.93 8.17 -1.21
N GLN A 213 -27.28 8.38 -2.49
CA GLN A 213 -27.68 7.32 -3.41
C GLN A 213 -26.57 6.29 -3.70
N TRP A 214 -25.33 6.57 -3.32
CA TRP A 214 -24.21 5.64 -3.47
C TRP A 214 -24.42 4.32 -2.72
N SER A 215 -25.23 4.35 -1.66
CA SER A 215 -25.75 3.17 -0.93
C SER A 215 -26.56 2.19 -1.81
N THR A 216 -26.91 2.58 -3.04
CA THR A 216 -27.69 1.77 -3.98
C THR A 216 -26.98 1.55 -5.31
N VAL A 217 -25.74 2.03 -5.45
CA VAL A 217 -24.95 1.83 -6.68
C VAL A 217 -24.64 0.34 -6.86
N THR A 218 -24.69 -0.12 -8.10
CA THR A 218 -24.41 -1.52 -8.45
C THR A 218 -22.92 -1.80 -8.27
N PRO A 219 -22.55 -2.70 -7.33
CA PRO A 219 -21.15 -3.07 -7.10
C PRO A 219 -20.58 -3.88 -8.26
N PHE A 220 -19.25 -3.95 -8.30
CA PHE A 220 -18.51 -4.83 -9.19
C PHE A 220 -18.59 -6.28 -8.73
N ALA A 221 -18.15 -6.61 -7.51
CA ALA A 221 -18.02 -7.96 -7.01
C ALA A 221 -19.03 -8.34 -5.92
N LEU A 222 -19.45 -7.38 -5.09
CA LEU A 222 -20.42 -7.66 -4.01
C LEU A 222 -21.79 -8.09 -4.58
N ASP A 223 -22.49 -8.99 -3.89
CA ASP A 223 -23.83 -9.43 -4.28
C ASP A 223 -24.88 -8.32 -4.13
N ALA A 224 -24.68 -7.43 -3.15
CA ALA A 224 -25.51 -6.26 -2.86
C ALA A 224 -24.69 -5.21 -2.10
N PRO A 225 -25.08 -3.93 -2.14
CA PRO A 225 -24.40 -2.87 -1.39
C PRO A 225 -24.25 -3.15 0.11
N ASP A 226 -25.20 -3.90 0.70
CA ASP A 226 -25.24 -4.18 2.13
C ASP A 226 -24.76 -5.59 2.53
N ALA A 227 -24.17 -6.33 1.58
CA ALA A 227 -23.75 -7.71 1.80
C ALA A 227 -22.73 -7.86 2.95
N LEU A 228 -21.90 -6.83 3.15
CA LEU A 228 -20.83 -6.80 4.15
C LEU A 228 -21.06 -5.72 5.22
N ARG A 229 -22.31 -5.28 5.44
CA ARG A 229 -22.61 -4.22 6.40
C ARG A 229 -22.05 -4.59 7.80
N PRO A 230 -21.14 -3.80 8.39
CA PRO A 230 -20.59 -4.07 9.71
C PRO A 230 -21.65 -4.02 10.81
N ASP A 231 -21.31 -4.58 11.98
CA ASP A 231 -22.14 -4.49 13.18
C ASP A 231 -22.43 -3.03 13.55
N ALA A 232 -23.54 -2.81 14.26
CA ALA A 232 -23.99 -1.47 14.62
C ALA A 232 -22.96 -0.75 15.51
N PRO A 233 -22.74 0.56 15.28
CA PRO A 233 -21.83 1.35 16.11
C PRO A 233 -22.37 1.47 17.53
N VAL A 234 -21.47 1.79 18.46
CA VAL A 234 -21.77 1.91 19.89
C VAL A 234 -22.91 2.92 20.14
N PRO A 235 -24.03 2.54 20.75
CA PRO A 235 -25.13 3.47 20.97
C PRO A 235 -24.87 4.37 22.19
N PHE A 236 -25.42 5.59 22.20
CA PHE A 236 -25.40 6.50 23.35
C PHE A 236 -26.21 5.97 24.55
N LEU A 237 -27.32 5.28 24.30
CA LEU A 237 -28.22 4.77 25.33
C LEU A 237 -28.12 3.24 25.46
N LEU A 238 -28.08 2.76 26.69
CA LEU A 238 -28.13 1.32 27.03
C LEU A 238 -29.56 0.76 27.08
N VAL A 239 -30.55 1.66 27.15
CA VAL A 239 -31.97 1.33 27.34
C VAL A 239 -32.84 2.21 26.43
N GLU A 240 -34.07 1.78 26.18
CA GLU A 240 -35.05 2.63 25.49
C GLU A 240 -35.38 3.87 26.34
N ALA A 241 -35.05 5.05 25.83
CA ALA A 241 -35.34 6.33 26.46
C ALA A 241 -35.36 7.45 25.41
N THR A 242 -35.98 8.58 25.78
CA THR A 242 -35.92 9.83 25.01
C THR A 242 -35.05 10.84 25.73
N VAL A 243 -34.16 11.50 24.98
CA VAL A 243 -33.26 12.54 25.49
C VAL A 243 -33.74 13.89 25.01
N ASP A 244 -33.88 14.83 25.95
CA ASP A 244 -34.10 16.24 25.68
C ASP A 244 -32.76 16.96 25.91
N LEU A 245 -32.07 17.26 24.82
CA LEU A 245 -30.73 17.87 24.83
C LEU A 245 -30.78 19.32 25.31
N GLU A 246 -31.86 20.06 25.01
CA GLU A 246 -32.03 21.46 25.44
C GLU A 246 -32.13 21.56 26.97
N ASN A 247 -32.92 20.66 27.58
CA ASN A 247 -33.12 20.65 29.03
C ASN A 247 -32.14 19.74 29.78
N GLY A 248 -31.30 18.98 29.07
CA GLY A 248 -30.37 18.01 29.66
C GLY A 248 -31.08 16.93 30.47
N THR A 249 -32.18 16.38 29.94
CA THR A 249 -32.98 15.36 30.64
C THR A 249 -33.19 14.09 29.83
N ILE A 250 -33.42 12.98 30.53
CA ILE A 250 -33.74 11.67 29.97
C ILE A 250 -35.08 11.17 30.53
N THR A 251 -35.93 10.63 29.67
CA THR A 251 -37.20 9.98 30.07
C THR A 251 -37.17 8.53 29.61
N LEU A 252 -37.20 7.59 30.56
CA LEU A 252 -37.15 6.15 30.24
C LEU A 252 -38.46 5.68 29.60
N ALA A 253 -38.38 4.66 28.74
CA ALA A 253 -39.57 4.09 28.12
C ALA A 253 -40.62 3.67 29.15
N GLY A 254 -41.85 4.15 28.97
CA GLY A 254 -42.97 3.89 29.87
C GLY A 254 -43.03 4.79 31.12
N GLU A 255 -42.03 5.63 31.34
CA GLU A 255 -42.07 6.68 32.38
C GLU A 255 -42.60 8.01 31.80
N THR A 256 -43.17 8.85 32.67
CA THR A 256 -43.64 10.20 32.32
C THR A 256 -42.81 11.31 32.97
N GLU A 257 -41.91 10.95 33.89
CA GLU A 257 -41.07 11.89 34.62
C GLU A 257 -39.68 11.94 33.98
N ALA A 258 -39.29 13.13 33.52
CA ALA A 258 -37.96 13.37 33.00
C ALA A 258 -36.95 13.49 34.16
N LYS A 259 -35.78 12.87 34.01
CA LYS A 259 -34.68 12.89 34.98
C LYS A 259 -33.55 13.75 34.44
N VAL A 260 -32.96 14.60 35.27
CA VAL A 260 -31.76 15.38 34.88
C VAL A 260 -30.61 14.42 34.61
N ILE A 261 -29.92 14.59 33.49
CA ILE A 261 -28.76 13.78 33.14
C ILE A 261 -27.61 14.11 34.09
N THR A 262 -27.01 13.05 34.65
CA THR A 262 -25.92 13.14 35.62
C THR A 262 -24.93 12.00 35.40
N ALA A 263 -23.69 12.18 35.85
CA ALA A 263 -22.61 11.21 35.67
C ALA A 263 -22.91 9.83 36.28
N ASP A 264 -23.75 9.73 37.32
CA ASP A 264 -24.15 8.46 37.91
C ASP A 264 -25.06 7.61 37.00
N MET A 265 -25.61 8.18 35.93
CA MET A 265 -26.36 7.43 34.91
C MET A 265 -25.47 6.74 33.87
N VAL A 266 -24.18 7.04 33.84
CA VAL A 266 -23.19 6.45 32.92
C VAL A 266 -22.68 5.12 33.47
N GLY A 267 -22.63 4.09 32.63
CA GLY A 267 -22.01 2.81 32.97
C GLY A 267 -22.01 1.82 31.80
N LEU A 268 -21.81 0.55 32.11
CA LEU A 268 -21.76 -0.54 31.14
C LEU A 268 -23.13 -1.22 30.96
N VAL A 269 -23.25 -2.02 29.89
CA VAL A 269 -24.42 -2.87 29.64
C VAL A 269 -24.72 -3.72 30.88
N ASP A 270 -26.00 -3.87 31.21
CA ASP A 270 -26.53 -4.61 32.35
C ASP A 270 -26.19 -4.07 33.75
N GLU A 271 -25.50 -2.92 33.87
CA GLU A 271 -25.28 -2.29 35.18
C GLU A 271 -26.58 -1.66 35.74
N PRO A 272 -27.01 -2.02 36.97
CA PRO A 272 -28.26 -1.50 37.53
C PRO A 272 -28.26 0.02 37.70
N GLY A 273 -29.27 0.68 37.15
CA GLY A 273 -29.44 2.14 37.27
C GLY A 273 -28.61 2.95 36.29
N LYS A 274 -27.94 2.30 35.34
CA LYS A 274 -27.19 2.94 34.25
C LYS A 274 -28.03 2.96 32.98
N PHE A 275 -28.03 4.10 32.30
CA PHE A 275 -28.85 4.35 31.11
C PHE A 275 -28.02 4.89 29.95
N ILE A 276 -26.91 5.56 30.24
CA ILE A 276 -26.00 6.15 29.26
C ILE A 276 -24.80 5.24 29.12
N ASN A 277 -24.44 4.94 27.87
CA ASN A 277 -23.38 4.03 27.54
C ASN A 277 -22.00 4.68 27.75
N GLN A 278 -21.23 4.13 28.69
CA GLN A 278 -19.88 4.58 28.97
C GLN A 278 -18.96 4.45 27.74
N SER A 279 -19.13 3.42 26.91
CA SER A 279 -18.30 3.23 25.71
C SER A 279 -18.48 4.35 24.68
N PHE A 280 -19.68 4.91 24.56
CA PHE A 280 -19.93 6.05 23.67
C PHE A 280 -19.17 7.30 24.13
N ILE A 281 -19.14 7.54 25.44
CA ILE A 281 -18.39 8.66 26.04
C ILE A 281 -16.88 8.42 25.88
N ALA A 282 -16.41 7.19 26.10
CA ALA A 282 -15.00 6.83 25.99
C ALA A 282 -14.43 7.10 24.59
N GLN A 283 -15.19 6.82 23.52
CA GLN A 283 -14.77 7.12 22.15
C GLN A 283 -14.61 8.63 21.91
N ALA A 284 -15.49 9.46 22.47
CA ALA A 284 -15.34 10.91 22.41
C ALA A 284 -14.11 11.40 23.22
N GLU A 285 -13.87 10.82 24.40
CA GLU A 285 -12.69 11.15 25.22
C GLU A 285 -11.38 10.72 24.56
N GLN A 286 -11.37 9.64 23.78
CA GLN A 286 -10.20 9.22 22.99
C GLN A 286 -9.85 10.26 21.90
N VAL A 287 -10.84 10.77 21.17
CA VAL A 287 -10.63 11.84 20.18
C VAL A 287 -10.13 13.13 20.84
N ILE A 288 -10.69 13.49 22.01
CA ILE A 288 -10.22 14.62 22.81
C ILE A 288 -8.76 14.42 23.20
N SER A 289 -8.40 13.23 23.68
CA SER A 289 -7.04 12.88 24.07
C SER A 289 -6.07 12.96 22.89
N ALA A 290 -6.44 12.44 21.73
CA ALA A 290 -5.64 12.55 20.50
C ALA A 290 -5.41 14.03 20.13
N SER A 291 -6.48 14.83 20.09
CA SER A 291 -6.41 16.27 19.78
C SER A 291 -5.51 17.03 20.77
N ALA A 292 -5.58 16.72 22.06
CA ALA A 292 -4.77 17.37 23.10
C ALA A 292 -3.26 17.13 22.94
N ASN A 293 -2.89 16.01 22.33
CA ASN A 293 -1.52 15.50 22.28
C ASN A 293 -0.95 15.46 20.86
N LEU A 294 -1.57 16.14 19.89
CA LEU A 294 -1.09 16.19 18.50
C LEU A 294 0.37 16.64 18.42
N THR A 295 1.22 15.73 18.00
CA THR A 295 2.62 15.98 17.61
C THR A 295 2.70 16.48 16.17
N ASP A 296 3.84 17.05 15.77
CA ASP A 296 4.06 17.45 14.37
C ASP A 296 3.90 16.25 13.41
N ARG A 297 4.43 15.07 13.73
CA ARG A 297 4.23 13.85 12.93
C ARG A 297 2.75 13.50 12.79
N GLN A 298 1.99 13.49 13.89
CA GLN A 298 0.56 13.14 13.86
C GLN A 298 -0.30 14.15 13.10
N LYS A 299 0.07 15.43 13.15
CA LYS A 299 -0.54 16.46 12.31
C LYS A 299 -0.28 16.20 10.84
N LEU A 300 0.97 15.90 10.47
CA LEU A 300 1.31 15.57 9.08
C LEU A 300 0.63 14.29 8.60
N ILE A 301 0.49 13.27 9.46
CA ILE A 301 -0.31 12.07 9.15
C ILE A 301 -1.76 12.45 8.87
N ALA A 302 -2.38 13.28 9.71
CA ALA A 302 -3.76 13.77 9.48
C ALA A 302 -3.89 14.60 8.19
N GLU A 303 -2.85 15.36 7.85
CA GLU A 303 -2.79 16.22 6.68
C GLU A 303 -2.59 15.43 5.39
N PHE A 304 -1.62 14.51 5.38
CA PHE A 304 -1.24 13.69 4.24
C PHE A 304 -2.42 12.82 3.79
N TRP A 305 -3.00 12.09 4.74
CA TRP A 305 -4.13 11.20 4.48
C TRP A 305 -5.48 11.94 4.45
N GLU A 306 -5.53 13.28 4.45
CA GLU A 306 -6.80 14.02 4.32
C GLU A 306 -7.43 13.80 2.95
N ASP A 307 -6.60 13.84 1.90
CA ASP A 307 -6.95 13.66 0.49
C ASP A 307 -8.26 14.38 0.10
N GLY A 308 -8.36 15.65 0.49
CA GLY A 308 -9.51 16.52 0.22
C GLY A 308 -9.59 17.03 -1.23
N GLY A 309 -10.52 17.96 -1.49
CA GLY A 309 -10.66 18.57 -2.82
C GLY A 309 -9.37 19.24 -3.30
N GLY A 310 -9.04 19.08 -4.58
CA GLY A 310 -7.75 19.48 -5.16
C GLY A 310 -6.67 18.39 -5.11
N THR A 311 -6.97 17.22 -4.56
CA THR A 311 -6.14 16.00 -4.62
C THR A 311 -6.80 14.93 -5.50
N SER A 312 -6.15 13.76 -5.64
CA SER A 312 -6.72 12.60 -6.34
C SER A 312 -7.76 11.82 -5.50
N PHE A 313 -8.07 12.30 -4.28
CA PHE A 313 -8.88 11.64 -3.24
C PHE A 313 -8.24 10.32 -2.77
N PRO A 314 -8.70 9.72 -1.65
CA PRO A 314 -8.09 8.49 -1.14
C PRO A 314 -7.99 7.36 -2.17
N PRO A 315 -9.02 7.11 -3.01
CA PRO A 315 -8.88 6.12 -4.07
C PRO A 315 -7.71 6.41 -5.01
N GLY A 316 -7.44 7.68 -5.33
CA GLY A 316 -6.35 8.08 -6.21
C GLY A 316 -4.96 7.87 -5.61
N THR A 317 -4.76 8.21 -4.33
CA THR A 317 -3.49 7.97 -3.61
C THR A 317 -3.09 6.49 -3.66
N TRP A 318 -4.05 5.60 -3.51
CA TRP A 318 -3.80 4.17 -3.65
C TRP A 318 -3.59 3.74 -5.11
N GLN A 319 -4.15 4.42 -6.12
CA GLN A 319 -3.71 4.21 -7.51
C GLN A 319 -2.24 4.60 -7.70
N THR A 320 -1.80 5.71 -7.09
CA THR A 320 -0.38 6.10 -7.09
C THR A 320 0.50 5.04 -6.43
N PHE A 321 0.04 4.37 -5.38
CA PHE A 321 0.77 3.23 -4.81
C PHE A 321 0.80 2.03 -5.77
N GLY A 322 -0.24 1.83 -6.57
CA GLY A 322 -0.21 0.90 -7.70
C GLY A 322 0.82 1.30 -8.76
N GLU A 323 0.96 2.60 -9.09
CA GLU A 323 2.04 3.08 -9.97
C GLU A 323 3.42 2.82 -9.36
N PHE A 324 3.57 2.95 -8.04
CA PHE A 324 4.82 2.67 -7.35
C PHE A 324 5.18 1.19 -7.47
N VAL A 325 4.21 0.30 -7.23
CA VAL A 325 4.37 -1.15 -7.42
C VAL A 325 4.74 -1.45 -8.88
N SER A 326 4.05 -0.85 -9.85
CA SER A 326 4.39 -0.99 -11.26
C SER A 326 5.85 -0.63 -11.55
N ALA A 327 6.32 0.52 -11.06
CA ALA A 327 7.68 0.98 -11.29
C ALA A 327 8.74 0.15 -10.54
N ARG A 328 8.46 -0.21 -9.28
CA ARG A 328 9.33 -1.04 -8.42
C ARG A 328 9.51 -2.43 -9.02
N ASP A 329 8.41 -3.07 -9.42
CA ASP A 329 8.38 -4.46 -9.87
C ASP A 329 8.54 -4.58 -11.39
N ARG A 330 8.66 -3.44 -12.10
CA ARG A 330 8.81 -3.33 -13.56
C ARG A 330 7.68 -4.05 -14.31
N ASN A 331 6.46 -3.81 -13.88
CA ASN A 331 5.26 -4.40 -14.49
C ASN A 331 5.19 -4.10 -15.99
N ARG A 332 4.68 -5.05 -16.76
CA ARG A 332 4.34 -4.84 -18.18
C ARG A 332 2.86 -4.49 -18.30
N ILE A 333 2.44 -4.22 -19.53
CA ILE A 333 1.06 -3.87 -19.85
C ILE A 333 0.03 -4.91 -19.37
N ASP A 334 0.42 -6.18 -19.34
CA ASP A 334 -0.46 -7.28 -18.94
C ASP A 334 -0.63 -7.33 -17.42
N GLU A 335 0.46 -7.22 -16.66
CA GLU A 335 0.40 -7.12 -15.21
C GLU A 335 -0.39 -5.87 -14.78
N ASP A 336 -0.10 -4.72 -15.36
CA ASP A 336 -0.77 -3.48 -14.97
C ASP A 336 -2.26 -3.45 -15.37
N ALA A 337 -2.64 -4.07 -16.49
CA ALA A 337 -4.06 -4.23 -16.83
C ALA A 337 -4.81 -4.98 -15.72
N LEU A 338 -4.18 -5.97 -15.08
CA LEU A 338 -4.75 -6.74 -13.98
C LEU A 338 -4.65 -6.01 -12.63
N LEU A 339 -3.50 -5.39 -12.33
CA LEU A 339 -3.25 -4.65 -11.09
C LEU A 339 -4.30 -3.55 -10.91
N PHE A 340 -4.38 -2.64 -11.89
CA PHE A 340 -5.25 -1.49 -11.79
C PHE A 340 -6.73 -1.86 -11.93
N PHE A 341 -7.06 -2.91 -12.69
CA PHE A 341 -8.42 -3.46 -12.73
C PHE A 341 -8.86 -3.97 -11.36
N SER A 342 -7.99 -4.73 -10.67
CA SER A 342 -8.28 -5.26 -9.33
C SER A 342 -8.40 -4.14 -8.30
N LEU A 343 -7.42 -3.24 -8.29
CA LEU A 343 -7.27 -2.19 -7.31
C LEU A 343 -8.42 -1.18 -7.37
N SER A 344 -8.72 -0.69 -8.56
CA SER A 344 -9.78 0.31 -8.75
C SER A 344 -11.19 -0.24 -8.48
N ASN A 345 -11.46 -1.50 -8.84
CA ASN A 345 -12.75 -2.12 -8.51
C ASN A 345 -12.91 -2.41 -7.01
N ALA A 346 -11.82 -2.70 -6.30
CA ALA A 346 -11.87 -2.83 -4.84
C ALA A 346 -12.24 -1.52 -4.17
N MET A 347 -11.71 -0.40 -4.65
CA MET A 347 -12.10 0.92 -4.16
C MET A 347 -13.56 1.26 -4.48
N LEU A 348 -14.04 0.92 -5.69
CA LEU A 348 -15.44 1.14 -6.03
C LEU A 348 -16.35 0.40 -5.04
N ASP A 349 -16.12 -0.89 -4.81
CA ASP A 349 -16.97 -1.66 -3.91
C ASP A 349 -16.83 -1.23 -2.45
N ALA A 350 -15.63 -0.82 -2.03
CA ALA A 350 -15.40 -0.26 -0.70
C ALA A 350 -16.19 1.05 -0.51
N SER A 351 -16.26 1.92 -1.54
CA SER A 351 -17.09 3.12 -1.50
C SER A 351 -18.57 2.80 -1.31
N ILE A 352 -19.07 1.78 -2.00
CA ILE A 352 -20.48 1.39 -2.01
C ILE A 352 -20.88 0.84 -0.64
N ALA A 353 -20.14 -0.14 -0.12
CA ALA A 353 -20.42 -0.74 1.19
C ALA A 353 -20.28 0.25 2.35
N THR A 354 -19.31 1.17 2.26
CA THR A 354 -19.16 2.26 3.23
C THR A 354 -20.35 3.22 3.18
N TRP A 355 -20.75 3.70 1.99
CA TRP A 355 -21.87 4.64 1.90
C TRP A 355 -23.21 4.01 2.27
N GLU A 356 -23.37 2.73 2.00
CA GLU A 356 -24.50 1.94 2.50
C GLU A 356 -24.56 2.01 4.03
N SER A 357 -23.46 1.66 4.70
CA SER A 357 -23.37 1.72 6.17
C SER A 357 -23.62 3.13 6.71
N LYS A 358 -23.07 4.15 6.06
CA LYS A 358 -23.23 5.57 6.46
C LYS A 358 -24.69 6.00 6.40
N VAL A 359 -25.39 5.67 5.32
CA VAL A 359 -26.81 6.01 5.16
C VAL A 359 -27.69 5.19 6.12
N PHE A 360 -27.37 3.91 6.31
CA PHE A 360 -28.15 3.01 7.16
C PHE A 360 -28.07 3.40 8.64
N TYR A 361 -26.85 3.63 9.15
CA TYR A 361 -26.65 3.98 10.55
C TYR A 361 -26.87 5.46 10.85
N ASP A 362 -26.62 6.34 9.86
CA ASP A 362 -26.74 7.80 9.99
C ASP A 362 -26.04 8.30 11.26
N TYR A 363 -24.83 7.78 11.52
CA TYR A 363 -24.15 7.91 12.81
C TYR A 363 -23.44 9.26 12.98
N VAL A 364 -23.44 9.77 14.21
CA VAL A 364 -22.90 11.09 14.59
C VAL A 364 -21.37 11.19 14.44
N ARG A 365 -20.89 12.37 14.05
CA ARG A 365 -19.45 12.70 13.95
C ARG A 365 -18.86 13.11 15.32
N PRO A 366 -17.55 12.94 15.56
CA PRO A 366 -16.93 13.31 16.83
C PRO A 366 -17.13 14.78 17.21
N VAL A 367 -17.01 15.71 16.24
CA VAL A 367 -17.23 17.14 16.49
C VAL A 367 -18.58 17.41 17.16
N ARG A 368 -19.65 16.80 16.66
CA ARG A 368 -20.98 16.96 17.21
C ARG A 368 -21.15 16.22 18.53
N ALA A 369 -20.69 14.97 18.62
CA ALA A 369 -20.78 14.20 19.84
C ALA A 369 -20.07 14.89 21.02
N ILE A 370 -18.84 15.39 20.81
CA ILE A 370 -18.05 16.10 21.82
C ILE A 370 -18.77 17.35 22.30
N ARG A 371 -19.28 18.19 21.38
CA ARG A 371 -19.99 19.43 21.74
C ARG A 371 -21.23 19.14 22.59
N GLU A 372 -22.05 18.18 22.20
CA GLU A 372 -23.28 17.85 22.94
C GLU A 372 -23.03 17.13 24.27
N LEU A 373 -22.08 16.18 24.32
CA LEU A 373 -21.67 15.54 25.59
C LEU A 373 -21.07 16.56 26.56
N GLY A 374 -20.36 17.56 26.02
CA GLY A 374 -19.83 18.70 26.76
C GLY A 374 -20.92 19.53 27.43
N LYS A 375 -21.97 19.89 26.70
CA LYS A 375 -23.14 20.62 27.25
C LYS A 375 -23.83 19.84 28.38
N LEU A 376 -23.85 18.51 28.27
CA LEU A 376 -24.41 17.62 29.29
C LEU A 376 -23.48 17.41 30.50
N GLY A 377 -22.25 17.91 30.47
CA GLY A 377 -21.27 17.72 31.55
C GLY A 377 -20.78 16.27 31.68
N LEU A 378 -20.82 15.49 30.59
CA LEU A 378 -20.47 14.07 30.56
C LEU A 378 -19.02 13.79 30.18
N LEU A 379 -18.25 14.82 29.81
CA LEU A 379 -16.83 14.72 29.43
C LEU A 379 -15.93 15.24 30.55
N ASN A 380 -14.68 14.75 30.59
CA ASN A 380 -13.64 15.28 31.50
C ASN A 380 -14.12 15.37 32.95
N ASN A 381 -14.85 14.34 33.39
CA ASN A 381 -15.48 14.25 34.72
C ASN A 381 -16.37 15.46 35.11
N GLY A 382 -16.98 16.15 34.13
CA GLY A 382 -17.82 17.31 34.37
C GLY A 382 -17.05 18.53 34.90
N THR A 383 -15.78 18.67 34.51
CA THR A 383 -14.92 19.78 34.96
C THR A 383 -15.43 21.12 34.44
N LEU A 384 -15.75 22.04 35.36
CA LEU A 384 -16.07 23.43 35.05
C LEU A 384 -14.80 24.29 35.01
N GLY A 385 -14.70 25.17 34.02
CA GLY A 385 -13.57 26.07 33.84
C GLY A 385 -13.90 27.30 33.02
N THR A 386 -12.86 27.94 32.52
CA THR A 386 -12.94 29.10 31.62
C THR A 386 -12.22 28.74 30.33
N ASP A 387 -12.86 29.02 29.20
CA ASP A 387 -12.25 28.93 27.88
C ASP A 387 -11.05 29.89 27.80
N GLU A 388 -9.85 29.35 27.55
CA GLU A 388 -8.62 30.14 27.44
C GLU A 388 -8.62 31.08 26.24
N ILE A 389 -9.48 30.84 25.24
CA ILE A 389 -9.57 31.60 24.00
C ILE A 389 -10.74 32.59 24.07
N THR A 390 -11.95 32.14 24.39
CA THR A 390 -13.15 33.00 24.38
C THR A 390 -13.40 33.72 25.71
N GLY A 391 -12.87 33.19 26.82
CA GLY A 391 -13.11 33.69 28.18
C GLY A 391 -14.46 33.28 28.78
N GLU A 392 -15.24 32.45 28.09
CA GLU A 392 -16.54 31.96 28.56
C GLU A 392 -16.38 30.86 29.62
N THR A 393 -17.38 30.68 30.49
CA THR A 393 -17.34 29.67 31.56
C THR A 393 -18.33 28.54 31.31
N GLY A 394 -17.90 27.30 31.52
CA GLY A 394 -18.72 26.11 31.29
C GLY A 394 -17.89 24.83 31.45
N PHE A 395 -18.36 23.73 30.87
CA PHE A 395 -17.62 22.47 30.87
C PHE A 395 -16.45 22.54 29.89
N VAL A 396 -15.24 22.30 30.39
CA VAL A 396 -14.00 22.47 29.63
C VAL A 396 -13.30 21.14 29.35
N ILE A 397 -12.62 21.10 28.22
CA ILE A 397 -11.75 20.02 27.76
C ILE A 397 -10.39 20.60 27.35
N GLN A 398 -9.37 19.76 27.34
CA GLN A 398 -8.05 20.13 26.82
C GLN A 398 -7.87 19.49 25.44
N VAL A 399 -7.65 20.30 24.40
CA VAL A 399 -7.58 19.89 22.99
C VAL A 399 -6.70 20.85 22.18
N TRP A 400 -6.43 20.55 20.91
CA TRP A 400 -5.86 21.54 19.99
C TRP A 400 -6.82 22.72 19.87
N GLY A 401 -6.32 23.92 20.20
CA GLY A 401 -7.13 25.13 20.30
C GLY A 401 -7.40 25.84 18.97
N GLY A 402 -7.00 25.25 17.83
CA GLY A 402 -7.04 25.89 16.52
C GLY A 402 -5.67 26.42 16.07
N LEU A 403 -5.64 26.97 14.85
CA LEU A 403 -4.41 27.44 14.20
C LEU A 403 -3.60 28.35 15.11
N ASN A 404 -2.32 28.03 15.25
CA ASN A 404 -1.33 28.79 16.03
C ASN A 404 -1.62 28.85 17.54
N GLN A 405 -2.56 28.05 18.04
CA GLN A 405 -2.81 27.95 19.48
C GLN A 405 -2.05 26.78 20.09
N GLY A 406 -1.93 25.65 19.40
CA GLY A 406 -1.52 24.40 20.06
C GLY A 406 -2.53 23.99 21.12
N THR A 407 -2.14 23.18 22.10
CA THR A 407 -3.07 22.66 23.12
C THR A 407 -3.59 23.77 24.05
N ARG A 408 -4.91 23.83 24.25
CA ARG A 408 -5.60 24.81 25.10
C ARG A 408 -6.71 24.14 25.92
N THR A 409 -7.04 24.76 27.04
CA THR A 409 -8.27 24.47 27.78
C THR A 409 -9.40 25.31 27.19
N ILE A 410 -10.37 24.69 26.51
CA ILE A 410 -11.49 25.37 25.87
C ILE A 410 -12.83 24.78 26.33
N LEU A 411 -13.94 25.47 26.06
CA LEU A 411 -15.26 24.84 26.21
C LEU A 411 -15.39 23.67 25.24
N ALA A 412 -15.99 22.57 25.71
CA ALA A 412 -16.26 21.42 24.85
C ALA A 412 -17.16 21.76 23.66
N ASP A 413 -18.06 22.75 23.81
CA ASP A 413 -18.90 23.28 22.74
C ASP A 413 -18.09 23.98 21.62
N ASN A 414 -16.86 24.40 21.93
CA ASN A 414 -15.94 25.06 20.99
C ASN A 414 -14.95 24.09 20.34
N PHE A 415 -15.12 22.76 20.50
CA PHE A 415 -14.19 21.77 19.91
C PHE A 415 -14.04 21.96 18.39
N LEU A 416 -12.80 21.90 17.93
CA LEU A 416 -12.39 22.01 16.52
C LEU A 416 -11.62 20.77 16.06
N THR A 417 -11.82 20.42 14.80
CA THR A 417 -11.11 19.32 14.12
C THR A 417 -9.84 19.83 13.46
N TYR A 418 -8.82 18.98 13.38
CA TYR A 418 -7.61 19.27 12.61
C TYR A 418 -7.83 18.86 11.15
N GLN A 419 -8.29 19.82 10.35
CA GLN A 419 -8.68 19.67 8.93
C GLN A 419 -8.22 20.89 8.14
N THR A 420 -8.35 20.84 6.80
CA THR A 420 -7.98 21.96 5.92
C THR A 420 -8.56 23.29 6.40
N PRO A 421 -7.72 24.31 6.66
CA PRO A 421 -8.18 25.62 7.09
C PRO A 421 -9.23 26.23 6.16
N GLY A 422 -10.37 26.64 6.73
CA GLY A 422 -11.48 27.21 5.97
C GLY A 422 -12.29 26.20 5.16
N GLY A 423 -12.02 24.90 5.30
CA GLY A 423 -12.81 23.81 4.72
C GLY A 423 -14.03 23.41 5.56
N ASP A 424 -14.38 22.14 5.53
CA ASP A 424 -15.45 21.54 6.33
C ASP A 424 -15.00 21.17 7.76
N VAL A 425 -15.84 21.38 8.79
CA VAL A 425 -15.57 20.89 10.17
C VAL A 425 -15.53 19.36 10.28
N SER A 426 -16.13 18.67 9.32
CA SER A 426 -16.04 17.23 9.16
C SER A 426 -16.57 16.90 7.77
N PRO A 427 -16.18 15.79 7.12
CA PRO A 427 -16.70 15.49 5.79
C PRO A 427 -18.25 15.40 5.78
N PRO A 428 -18.92 15.90 4.72
CA PRO A 428 -20.37 16.13 4.70
C PRO A 428 -21.18 14.84 4.48
N PHE A 429 -21.03 13.88 5.39
CA PHE A 429 -21.71 12.59 5.43
C PHE A 429 -21.50 11.94 6.81
N ALA A 430 -22.36 10.98 7.15
CA ALA A 430 -22.35 10.27 8.42
C ALA A 430 -21.00 9.59 8.75
N GLU A 431 -20.76 9.33 10.03
CA GLU A 431 -19.47 8.86 10.54
C GLU A 431 -19.18 7.40 10.15
N TYR A 432 -20.13 6.49 10.34
CA TYR A 432 -19.82 5.05 10.41
C TYR A 432 -20.16 4.28 9.12
N THR A 433 -19.24 3.52 8.53
CA THR A 433 -17.80 3.37 8.86
C THR A 433 -16.95 4.45 8.18
N SER A 434 -15.66 4.53 8.54
CA SER A 434 -14.69 5.40 7.86
C SER A 434 -14.46 4.97 6.41
N GLY A 435 -14.69 5.89 5.47
CA GLY A 435 -14.45 5.65 4.05
C GLY A 435 -12.97 5.53 3.73
N HIS A 436 -12.12 6.40 4.29
CA HIS A 436 -10.67 6.31 4.11
C HIS A 436 -10.13 4.96 4.59
N SER A 437 -10.50 4.54 5.79
CA SER A 437 -10.10 3.24 6.36
C SER A 437 -10.51 2.07 5.45
N SER A 438 -11.71 2.13 4.88
CA SER A 438 -12.21 1.08 3.97
C SER A 438 -11.50 1.10 2.62
N PHE A 439 -11.27 2.27 2.01
CA PHE A 439 -10.49 2.42 0.78
C PHE A 439 -9.07 1.90 0.96
N SER A 440 -8.42 2.33 2.04
CA SER A 440 -7.02 2.02 2.29
C SER A 440 -6.79 0.55 2.56
N ALA A 441 -7.61 -0.06 3.41
CA ALA A 441 -7.50 -1.50 3.67
C ALA A 441 -7.84 -2.34 2.43
N ALA A 442 -8.80 -1.91 1.60
CA ALA A 442 -9.10 -2.58 0.34
C ALA A 442 -7.92 -2.47 -0.66
N GLY A 443 -7.32 -1.28 -0.77
CA GLY A 443 -6.15 -1.04 -1.62
C GLY A 443 -4.95 -1.87 -1.18
N ALA A 444 -4.59 -1.83 0.10
CA ALA A 444 -3.49 -2.59 0.67
C ALA A 444 -3.64 -4.10 0.44
N GLU A 445 -4.83 -4.63 0.69
CA GLU A 445 -5.08 -6.06 0.55
C GLU A 445 -5.00 -6.52 -0.91
N ILE A 446 -5.46 -5.70 -1.87
CA ILE A 446 -5.26 -6.00 -3.29
C ILE A 446 -3.79 -5.94 -3.68
N LEU A 447 -3.05 -4.90 -3.28
CA LEU A 447 -1.63 -4.78 -3.60
C LEU A 447 -0.84 -5.97 -3.02
N LYS A 448 -1.09 -6.32 -1.76
CA LYS A 448 -0.51 -7.49 -1.10
C LYS A 448 -0.77 -8.80 -1.84
N ARG A 449 -2.01 -9.02 -2.28
CA ARG A 449 -2.38 -10.23 -3.03
C ARG A 449 -1.77 -10.26 -4.43
N PHE A 450 -1.67 -9.09 -5.05
CA PHE A 450 -1.14 -8.95 -6.40
C PHE A 450 0.37 -9.19 -6.44
N THR A 451 1.12 -8.60 -5.50
CA THR A 451 2.57 -8.77 -5.39
C THR A 451 2.95 -10.10 -4.72
N GLY A 452 2.02 -10.73 -4.00
CA GLY A 452 2.29 -11.90 -3.16
C GLY A 452 3.01 -11.56 -1.84
N SER A 453 3.22 -10.27 -1.54
CA SER A 453 3.94 -9.78 -0.37
C SER A 453 3.32 -8.49 0.17
N ASP A 454 3.33 -8.32 1.51
CA ASP A 454 2.87 -7.08 2.14
C ASP A 454 3.90 -5.94 2.03
N SER A 455 5.08 -6.21 1.46
CA SER A 455 6.17 -5.22 1.35
C SER A 455 5.78 -4.03 0.47
N PHE A 456 5.95 -2.83 1.02
CA PHE A 456 5.76 -1.56 0.32
C PHE A 456 7.09 -0.84 0.17
N GLY A 457 7.74 -0.46 1.28
CA GLY A 457 9.05 0.20 1.31
C GLY A 457 9.02 1.61 0.72
N ALA A 458 7.95 2.36 0.99
CA ALA A 458 7.78 3.71 0.46
C ALA A 458 7.75 4.76 1.57
N GLU A 459 8.21 5.96 1.24
CA GLU A 459 8.28 7.08 2.17
C GLU A 459 7.93 8.42 1.50
N VAL A 460 7.54 9.39 2.31
CA VAL A 460 7.35 10.78 1.90
C VAL A 460 7.91 11.73 2.96
N THR A 461 8.70 12.71 2.53
CA THR A 461 9.35 13.67 3.43
C THR A 461 8.67 15.03 3.40
N PHE A 462 8.42 15.55 4.61
CA PHE A 462 7.94 16.91 4.84
C PHE A 462 9.07 17.77 5.39
N GLU A 463 9.41 18.81 4.65
CA GLU A 463 10.36 19.85 5.07
C GLU A 463 9.84 20.65 6.27
N ALA A 464 10.74 21.23 7.06
CA ALA A 464 10.37 22.10 8.17
C ALA A 464 9.47 23.27 7.71
N GLY A 465 8.29 23.39 8.32
CA GLY A 465 7.29 24.42 8.03
C GLY A 465 6.47 24.20 6.75
N SER A 466 6.51 23.00 6.15
CA SER A 466 5.81 22.68 4.90
C SER A 466 4.32 22.31 5.04
N SER A 467 3.80 22.16 6.25
CA SER A 467 2.37 21.85 6.50
C SER A 467 1.45 22.82 5.76
N ARG A 468 0.49 22.27 5.01
CA ARG A 468 -0.57 23.05 4.36
C ARG A 468 -1.51 23.66 5.40
N PHE A 469 -1.72 22.97 6.53
CA PHE A 469 -2.67 23.42 7.56
C PHE A 469 -2.05 24.48 8.49
N GLU A 470 -0.80 24.27 8.93
CA GLU A 470 -0.05 25.16 9.84
C GLU A 470 1.27 25.61 9.19
N ASN A 471 1.17 26.25 8.02
CA ASN A 471 2.30 26.71 7.21
C ASN A 471 3.31 27.56 8.00
N LEU A 472 4.59 27.32 7.77
CA LEU A 472 5.77 27.89 8.44
C LEU A 472 5.93 27.49 9.92
N LEU A 473 5.08 26.61 10.44
CA LEU A 473 5.08 26.22 11.86
C LEU A 473 5.20 24.72 12.08
N THR A 474 4.50 23.93 11.27
CA THR A 474 4.56 22.47 11.32
C THR A 474 5.12 21.94 9.99
N PRO A 475 5.98 20.91 10.00
CA PRO A 475 6.70 20.42 11.17
C PRO A 475 7.81 21.40 11.61
N THR A 476 8.24 21.34 12.86
CA THR A 476 9.34 22.19 13.37
C THR A 476 10.73 21.75 12.90
N GLU A 477 10.85 20.50 12.48
CA GLU A 477 12.00 19.88 11.82
C GLU A 477 11.52 19.00 10.68
N GLU A 478 12.42 18.52 9.83
CA GLU A 478 12.05 17.58 8.76
C GLU A 478 11.44 16.29 9.35
N ILE A 479 10.35 15.80 8.74
CA ILE A 479 9.69 14.56 9.14
C ILE A 479 9.41 13.70 7.91
N THR A 480 9.91 12.48 7.92
CA THR A 480 9.57 11.45 6.93
C THR A 480 8.47 10.53 7.46
N LEU A 481 7.40 10.37 6.69
CA LEU A 481 6.44 9.28 6.88
C LEU A 481 6.91 8.09 6.05
N GLU A 482 7.06 6.93 6.66
CA GLU A 482 7.64 5.74 6.06
C GLU A 482 6.73 4.53 6.34
N TRP A 483 6.61 3.65 5.34
CA TRP A 483 5.78 2.46 5.43
C TRP A 483 6.50 1.26 4.83
N ASP A 484 6.90 0.32 5.68
CA ASP A 484 7.52 -0.93 5.27
C ASP A 484 6.51 -1.85 4.59
N THR A 485 5.23 -1.74 4.97
CA THR A 485 4.14 -2.57 4.45
C THR A 485 2.93 -1.78 3.98
N PHE A 486 2.17 -2.34 3.04
CA PHE A 486 0.88 -1.76 2.63
C PHE A 486 -0.10 -1.74 3.79
N THR A 487 -0.09 -2.77 4.64
CA THR A 487 -0.89 -2.82 5.87
C THR A 487 -0.57 -1.64 6.78
N GLN A 488 0.71 -1.30 7.00
CA GLN A 488 1.10 -0.16 7.83
C GLN A 488 0.60 1.17 7.24
N ALA A 489 0.72 1.36 5.92
CA ALA A 489 0.17 2.55 5.24
C ALA A 489 -1.35 2.65 5.42
N ALA A 490 -2.08 1.54 5.28
CA ALA A 490 -3.53 1.51 5.48
C ALA A 490 -3.95 1.77 6.93
N ASP A 491 -3.19 1.26 7.89
CA ASP A 491 -3.41 1.47 9.32
C ASP A 491 -3.16 2.93 9.70
N GLU A 492 -2.09 3.54 9.17
CA GLU A 492 -1.80 4.96 9.40
C GLU A 492 -2.86 5.86 8.76
N ALA A 493 -3.35 5.52 7.56
CA ALA A 493 -4.48 6.20 6.93
C ALA A 493 -5.75 6.15 7.80
N GLY A 494 -5.98 5.05 8.52
CA GLY A 494 -7.04 4.91 9.52
C GLY A 494 -6.85 5.81 10.74
N LEU A 495 -5.65 5.75 11.35
CA LEU A 495 -5.26 6.56 12.51
C LEU A 495 -5.32 8.07 12.22
N SER A 496 -4.99 8.47 10.98
CA SER A 496 -5.07 9.86 10.53
C SER A 496 -6.44 10.49 10.80
N ARG A 497 -7.51 9.70 10.77
CA ARG A 497 -8.89 10.17 10.96
C ARG A 497 -9.20 10.50 12.42
N ILE A 498 -8.50 9.84 13.34
CA ILE A 498 -8.54 10.11 14.78
C ILE A 498 -7.72 11.36 15.09
N TYR A 499 -6.52 11.48 14.51
CA TYR A 499 -5.69 12.69 14.62
C TYR A 499 -6.38 13.93 14.05
N GLY A 500 -7.09 13.78 12.92
CA GLY A 500 -7.96 14.83 12.37
C GLY A 500 -9.20 15.15 13.21
N GLY A 501 -9.56 14.28 14.15
CA GLY A 501 -10.73 14.45 15.04
C GLY A 501 -12.08 14.24 14.36
N ILE A 502 -12.13 13.46 13.26
CA ILE A 502 -13.31 13.34 12.38
C ILE A 502 -13.93 11.94 12.33
N HIS A 503 -13.29 10.94 12.94
CA HIS A 503 -13.81 9.58 13.14
C HIS A 503 -13.56 9.08 14.56
N PHE A 504 -14.32 8.07 14.98
CA PHE A 504 -14.04 7.28 16.18
C PHE A 504 -13.20 6.04 15.82
N GLU A 505 -12.52 5.46 16.81
CA GLU A 505 -11.70 4.26 16.62
C GLU A 505 -12.50 3.08 16.04
N ASP A 506 -13.71 2.83 16.55
CA ASP A 506 -14.60 1.79 15.99
C ASP A 506 -14.92 2.04 14.50
N GLY A 507 -15.14 3.30 14.12
CA GLY A 507 -15.41 3.68 12.73
C GLY A 507 -14.22 3.42 11.81
N ASP A 508 -13.00 3.59 12.32
CA ASP A 508 -11.77 3.22 11.64
C ASP A 508 -11.58 1.70 11.55
N LEU A 509 -11.53 0.99 12.68
CA LEU A 509 -11.25 -0.44 12.75
C LEU A 509 -12.26 -1.26 11.92
N ASN A 510 -13.55 -0.94 12.03
CA ASN A 510 -14.59 -1.62 11.27
C ASN A 510 -14.58 -1.21 9.79
N GLY A 511 -14.09 0.00 9.47
CA GLY A 511 -13.82 0.39 8.09
C GLY A 511 -12.67 -0.42 7.49
N ARG A 512 -11.54 -0.58 8.20
CA ARG A 512 -10.42 -1.40 7.73
C ARG A 512 -10.82 -2.87 7.56
N ALA A 513 -11.61 -3.42 8.48
CA ALA A 513 -12.15 -4.77 8.35
C ALA A 513 -13.04 -4.91 7.11
N LEU A 514 -13.99 -3.98 6.91
CA LEU A 514 -14.84 -3.94 5.73
C LEU A 514 -14.02 -3.88 4.42
N GLY A 515 -12.99 -3.03 4.38
CA GLY A 515 -12.11 -2.90 3.21
C GLY A 515 -11.44 -4.22 2.81
N ARG A 516 -10.92 -4.99 3.79
CA ARG A 516 -10.32 -6.31 3.53
C ARG A 516 -11.32 -7.33 3.01
N GLU A 517 -12.53 -7.40 3.58
CA GLU A 517 -13.59 -8.31 3.11
C GLU A 517 -14.08 -7.95 1.70
N VAL A 518 -14.10 -6.65 1.36
CA VAL A 518 -14.37 -6.18 -0.01
C VAL A 518 -13.26 -6.63 -0.96
N ALA A 519 -11.99 -6.46 -0.58
CA ALA A 519 -10.85 -6.89 -1.38
C ALA A 519 -10.88 -8.41 -1.64
N ASP A 520 -11.25 -9.23 -0.67
CA ASP A 520 -11.44 -10.68 -0.84
C ASP A 520 -12.47 -11.01 -1.93
N SER A 521 -13.61 -10.32 -1.90
CA SER A 521 -14.70 -10.52 -2.86
C SER A 521 -14.28 -10.10 -4.26
N VAL A 522 -13.60 -8.96 -4.37
CA VAL A 522 -13.11 -8.40 -5.64
C VAL A 522 -12.01 -9.29 -6.21
N TRP A 523 -11.02 -9.67 -5.40
CA TRP A 523 -9.94 -10.57 -5.79
C TRP A 523 -10.49 -11.88 -6.32
N SER A 524 -11.43 -12.51 -5.59
CA SER A 524 -12.06 -13.75 -6.02
C SER A 524 -12.77 -13.62 -7.38
N LYS A 525 -13.47 -12.50 -7.61
CA LYS A 525 -14.12 -12.24 -8.89
C LYS A 525 -13.10 -12.00 -10.01
N VAL A 526 -12.05 -11.23 -9.76
CA VAL A 526 -10.97 -10.97 -10.73
C VAL A 526 -10.30 -12.29 -11.11
N GLN A 527 -9.95 -13.14 -10.15
CA GLN A 527 -9.36 -14.47 -10.42
C GLN A 527 -10.30 -15.33 -11.29
N GLY A 528 -11.61 -15.21 -11.12
CA GLY A 528 -12.59 -15.88 -11.98
C GLY A 528 -12.69 -15.33 -13.41
N LEU A 529 -12.41 -14.04 -13.62
CA LEU A 529 -12.42 -13.38 -14.93
C LEU A 529 -11.09 -13.54 -15.66
N ALA A 530 -9.99 -13.50 -14.90
CA ALA A 530 -8.64 -13.72 -15.37
C ALA A 530 -8.29 -15.22 -15.50
N LYS A 531 -9.16 -16.12 -14.99
CA LYS A 531 -9.03 -17.60 -14.96
C LYS A 531 -7.60 -18.07 -14.85
N ASP A 532 -6.99 -17.90 -13.68
CA ASP A 532 -5.55 -18.17 -13.47
C ASP A 532 -4.78 -17.59 -14.65
N ALA A 533 -4.63 -16.26 -14.73
CA ALA A 533 -3.93 -15.58 -15.84
C ALA A 533 -2.48 -16.05 -15.90
N ASP A 534 -2.31 -17.27 -16.38
CA ASP A 534 -1.17 -17.93 -16.92
C ASP A 534 0.14 -17.70 -16.17
N ILE A 535 0.13 -17.52 -14.83
CA ILE A 535 1.39 -17.39 -14.09
C ILE A 535 2.07 -18.77 -14.05
N ILE A 536 3.13 -18.93 -14.84
CA ILE A 536 4.07 -20.04 -14.83
C ILE A 536 5.23 -19.64 -13.93
N THR A 537 5.38 -20.35 -12.82
CA THR A 537 6.54 -20.22 -11.94
C THR A 537 7.60 -21.24 -12.33
N LEU A 538 8.82 -20.79 -12.57
CA LEU A 538 9.98 -21.60 -12.91
C LEU A 538 11.05 -21.50 -11.81
N ASP A 539 11.58 -22.64 -11.39
CA ASP A 539 12.83 -22.70 -10.65
C ASP A 539 13.98 -22.86 -11.63
N PHE A 540 14.87 -21.86 -11.68
CA PHE A 540 16.13 -21.93 -12.39
C PHE A 540 17.18 -22.52 -11.46
N ILE A 541 17.82 -23.61 -11.85
CA ILE A 541 18.78 -24.37 -11.05
C ILE A 541 20.12 -24.40 -11.78
N ALA A 542 21.17 -23.89 -11.15
CA ALA A 542 22.54 -23.91 -11.65
C ALA A 542 23.32 -25.11 -11.07
N ASP A 543 23.93 -25.94 -11.93
CA ASP A 543 24.55 -27.21 -11.54
C ASP A 543 25.94 -27.09 -10.87
N LYS A 544 26.62 -25.96 -11.03
CA LYS A 544 27.93 -25.67 -10.43
C LYS A 544 28.09 -24.18 -10.13
N PHE A 545 28.14 -23.83 -8.86
CA PHE A 545 28.34 -22.45 -8.45
C PHE A 545 29.81 -22.01 -8.66
N SER A 546 30.11 -21.48 -9.84
CA SER A 546 31.36 -20.76 -10.18
C SER A 546 31.02 -19.82 -11.33
N ILE A 547 30.61 -18.59 -11.01
CA ILE A 547 30.08 -17.67 -12.01
C ILE A 547 30.92 -16.40 -12.05
N ASP A 548 31.86 -16.33 -12.99
CA ASP A 548 32.61 -15.11 -13.33
C ASP A 548 31.71 -14.04 -14.02
N SER A 549 30.39 -14.23 -14.06
CA SER A 549 29.44 -13.40 -14.81
C SER A 549 28.08 -13.37 -14.13
N GLU A 550 27.37 -12.24 -14.25
CA GLU A 550 26.01 -12.10 -13.74
C GLU A 550 25.05 -12.62 -14.80
N LEU A 551 24.15 -13.52 -14.41
CA LEU A 551 23.19 -14.15 -15.29
C LEU A 551 21.81 -13.63 -14.99
N GLY A 552 21.03 -13.42 -16.05
CA GLY A 552 19.66 -13.01 -15.91
C GLY A 552 18.85 -13.28 -17.16
N PHE A 553 17.64 -12.74 -17.13
CA PHE A 553 16.74 -12.77 -18.27
C PHE A 553 16.07 -11.42 -18.47
N PHE A 554 15.48 -11.23 -19.64
CA PHE A 554 14.54 -10.16 -19.92
C PHE A 554 13.44 -10.68 -20.83
N VAL A 555 12.26 -10.10 -20.70
CA VAL A 555 11.11 -10.42 -21.54
C VAL A 555 11.23 -9.71 -22.89
N VAL A 556 10.85 -10.40 -23.96
CA VAL A 556 10.81 -9.88 -25.33
C VAL A 556 9.40 -9.99 -25.92
N ASP A 557 9.11 -9.12 -26.87
CA ASP A 557 7.78 -8.94 -27.45
C ASP A 557 7.35 -10.12 -28.34
N ASP A 558 8.31 -10.86 -28.91
CA ASP A 558 8.05 -11.98 -29.82
C ASP A 558 9.19 -13.01 -29.87
N ALA A 559 8.97 -14.08 -30.63
CA ALA A 559 9.94 -15.15 -30.84
C ALA A 559 11.24 -14.70 -31.53
N ASN A 560 11.30 -13.50 -32.10
CA ASN A 560 12.51 -12.96 -32.71
C ASN A 560 13.39 -12.22 -31.69
N GLY A 561 12.97 -12.13 -30.43
CA GLY A 561 13.65 -11.34 -29.43
C GLY A 561 13.48 -9.85 -29.67
N THR A 562 12.34 -9.39 -30.18
CA THR A 562 12.14 -7.95 -30.36
C THR A 562 11.82 -7.24 -29.04
N ILE A 563 12.28 -6.00 -28.90
CA ILE A 563 11.96 -5.13 -27.77
C ILE A 563 11.55 -3.76 -28.32
N ASP A 564 10.31 -3.35 -28.09
CA ASP A 564 9.73 -2.09 -28.55
C ASP A 564 9.94 -1.88 -30.06
N GLY A 565 9.87 -2.97 -30.83
CA GLY A 565 10.13 -3.00 -32.28
C GLY A 565 11.61 -2.96 -32.70
N LEU A 566 12.55 -3.00 -31.75
CA LEU A 566 13.98 -3.17 -32.00
C LEU A 566 14.32 -4.66 -32.07
N LEU A 567 15.07 -5.08 -33.08
CA LEU A 567 15.70 -6.40 -33.12
C LEU A 567 17.00 -6.39 -32.29
N PRO A 568 17.50 -7.57 -31.86
CA PRO A 568 18.71 -7.67 -31.04
C PRO A 568 19.97 -6.98 -31.60
N ASP A 569 20.05 -6.81 -32.92
CA ASP A 569 21.17 -6.16 -33.62
C ASP A 569 20.99 -4.64 -33.82
N ASN A 570 19.85 -4.07 -33.41
CA ASN A 570 19.60 -2.65 -33.50
C ASN A 570 20.35 -1.85 -32.41
N GLU A 571 20.77 -0.64 -32.78
CA GLU A 571 21.30 0.33 -31.82
C GLU A 571 20.26 0.64 -30.73
N GLY A 572 20.67 0.62 -29.46
CA GLY A 572 19.80 0.85 -28.31
C GLY A 572 19.13 -0.40 -27.74
N TYR A 573 19.16 -1.55 -28.44
CA TYR A 573 18.52 -2.78 -27.97
C TYR A 573 19.04 -3.23 -26.59
N LEU A 574 20.35 -3.27 -26.39
CA LEU A 574 20.94 -3.73 -25.12
C LEU A 574 20.53 -2.85 -23.93
N VAL A 575 20.39 -1.54 -24.14
CA VAL A 575 19.91 -0.62 -23.08
C VAL A 575 18.45 -0.92 -22.77
N ALA A 576 17.61 -1.10 -23.79
CA ALA A 576 16.20 -1.44 -23.61
C ALA A 576 16.00 -2.83 -22.97
N ALA A 577 16.87 -3.79 -23.29
CA ALA A 577 16.90 -5.14 -22.70
C ALA A 577 17.31 -5.09 -21.22
N MET A 578 18.44 -4.43 -20.90
CA MET A 578 18.92 -4.36 -19.52
C MET A 578 17.99 -3.54 -18.61
N ALA A 579 17.36 -2.49 -19.13
CA ALA A 579 16.39 -1.69 -18.39
C ALA A 579 15.15 -2.49 -17.92
N ARG A 580 14.83 -3.62 -18.59
CA ARG A 580 13.72 -4.52 -18.23
C ARG A 580 14.20 -5.91 -17.80
N SER A 581 15.48 -6.04 -17.48
CA SER A 581 16.08 -7.32 -17.09
C SER A 581 15.88 -7.63 -15.61
N ALA A 582 15.95 -8.92 -15.28
CA ALA A 582 16.02 -9.41 -13.91
C ALA A 582 17.21 -10.34 -13.77
N VAL A 583 17.94 -10.23 -12.66
CA VAL A 583 19.07 -11.09 -12.33
C VAL A 583 18.54 -12.42 -11.80
N LEU A 584 19.11 -13.53 -12.27
CA LEU A 584 18.87 -14.88 -11.73
C LEU A 584 19.95 -15.25 -10.72
N PHE A 585 21.22 -15.03 -11.08
CA PHE A 585 22.41 -15.35 -10.30
C PHE A 585 23.47 -14.25 -10.49
N SER A 586 24.04 -13.73 -9.40
CA SER A 586 25.04 -12.65 -9.45
C SER A 586 26.47 -13.15 -9.76
N ALA A 587 27.33 -12.25 -10.26
CA ALA A 587 28.74 -12.53 -10.60
C ALA A 587 29.68 -12.54 -9.38
N LEU A 588 30.68 -13.42 -9.41
CA LEU A 588 31.91 -13.40 -8.62
C LEU A 588 33.02 -12.66 -9.39
N PRO A 589 33.76 -11.71 -8.78
CA PRO A 589 34.95 -11.13 -9.40
C PRO A 589 36.18 -12.08 -9.29
N GLU A 590 36.47 -12.79 -10.38
CA GLU A 590 37.76 -13.42 -10.77
C GLU A 590 38.38 -14.54 -9.89
N SER A 591 38.48 -15.75 -10.46
CA SER A 591 39.45 -16.82 -10.12
C SER A 591 39.29 -17.61 -8.81
N ALA A 592 38.10 -17.59 -8.22
CA ALA A 592 37.75 -18.49 -7.13
C ALA A 592 37.75 -19.95 -7.61
N ASP A 593 38.67 -20.77 -7.07
CA ASP A 593 38.83 -22.21 -7.36
C ASP A 593 37.77 -23.02 -6.57
N VAL A 594 36.54 -22.51 -6.50
CA VAL A 594 35.48 -23.09 -5.68
C VAL A 594 35.02 -24.39 -6.31
N GLU A 595 35.47 -25.53 -5.77
CA GLU A 595 34.79 -26.83 -5.97
C GLU A 595 33.49 -26.87 -5.13
N ALA A 596 32.66 -25.82 -5.17
CA ALA A 596 31.32 -25.85 -4.57
C ALA A 596 30.41 -26.74 -5.43
N SER A 597 29.99 -27.87 -4.86
CA SER A 597 29.00 -28.76 -5.46
C SER A 597 27.57 -28.39 -5.03
N LEU A 598 27.31 -27.12 -4.72
CA LEU A 598 26.00 -26.61 -4.31
C LEU A 598 25.21 -26.16 -5.54
N GLU A 599 23.92 -26.51 -5.57
CA GLU A 599 22.98 -26.07 -6.59
C GLU A 599 22.42 -24.70 -6.18
N ALA A 600 22.46 -23.69 -7.05
CA ALA A 600 21.80 -22.40 -6.78
C ALA A 600 20.43 -22.38 -7.47
N ILE A 601 19.40 -21.99 -6.73
CA ILE A 601 18.02 -21.94 -7.23
C ILE A 601 17.57 -20.47 -7.31
N SER A 602 16.86 -20.10 -8.37
CA SER A 602 16.26 -18.79 -8.53
C SER A 602 14.83 -18.98 -9.05
N THR A 603 13.82 -18.65 -8.24
CA THR A 603 12.41 -18.84 -8.61
C THR A 603 11.87 -17.58 -9.28
N ARG A 604 11.23 -17.72 -10.44
CA ARG A 604 10.62 -16.59 -11.17
C ARG A 604 9.26 -16.95 -11.75
N SER A 605 8.34 -16.00 -11.65
CA SER A 605 6.98 -16.12 -12.18
C SER A 605 6.83 -15.32 -13.47
N PHE A 606 6.19 -15.92 -14.46
CA PHE A 606 5.98 -15.34 -15.79
C PHE A 606 4.55 -15.54 -16.22
N LEU A 607 4.01 -14.65 -17.06
CA LEU A 607 2.80 -15.00 -17.80
C LEU A 607 3.13 -16.05 -18.87
N LYS A 608 2.31 -17.09 -19.02
CA LYS A 608 2.38 -18.11 -20.06
C LYS A 608 2.22 -17.41 -21.39
N GLY A 609 2.95 -17.90 -22.39
CA GLY A 609 3.04 -17.25 -23.68
C GLY A 609 4.04 -16.09 -23.71
N THR A 610 4.71 -15.77 -22.60
CA THR A 610 5.79 -14.77 -22.59
C THR A 610 7.04 -15.32 -23.26
N TYR A 611 7.65 -14.55 -24.15
CA TYR A 611 8.98 -14.85 -24.66
C TYR A 611 10.04 -14.25 -23.73
N VAL A 612 11.02 -15.05 -23.36
CA VAL A 612 12.11 -14.68 -22.44
C VAL A 612 13.45 -14.93 -23.12
N SER A 613 14.30 -13.91 -23.16
CA SER A 613 15.70 -14.06 -23.60
C SER A 613 16.62 -14.01 -22.38
N PHE A 614 17.68 -14.81 -22.43
CA PHE A 614 18.68 -14.86 -21.36
C PHE A 614 19.92 -14.03 -21.70
N PHE A 615 20.64 -13.58 -20.68
CA PHE A 615 21.90 -12.86 -20.84
C PHE A 615 22.93 -13.25 -19.79
N SER A 616 24.19 -12.92 -20.09
CA SER A 616 25.28 -12.87 -19.12
C SER A 616 26.00 -11.53 -19.23
N ILE A 617 26.52 -11.03 -18.10
CA ILE A 617 27.40 -9.86 -18.04
C ILE A 617 28.71 -10.30 -17.41
N SER A 618 29.81 -10.26 -18.17
CA SER A 618 31.15 -10.48 -17.62
C SER A 618 31.79 -9.16 -17.22
N ASP A 619 32.68 -9.19 -16.22
CA ASP A 619 33.42 -8.03 -15.70
C ASP A 619 32.50 -6.87 -15.23
N GLY A 620 31.29 -7.19 -14.76
CA GLY A 620 30.33 -6.18 -14.30
C GLY A 620 28.95 -6.77 -13.96
N THR A 621 28.03 -5.89 -13.58
CA THR A 621 26.62 -6.20 -13.24
C THR A 621 25.66 -5.42 -14.14
N VAL A 622 24.37 -5.74 -14.11
CA VAL A 622 23.30 -5.00 -14.79
C VAL A 622 23.34 -3.51 -14.38
N ASP A 623 23.56 -3.25 -13.09
CA ASP A 623 23.63 -1.87 -12.56
C ASP A 623 24.86 -1.11 -13.05
N ALA A 624 26.02 -1.77 -13.12
CA ALA A 624 27.22 -1.17 -13.70
C ALA A 624 27.03 -0.86 -15.18
N PHE A 625 26.40 -1.77 -15.92
CA PHE A 625 26.10 -1.57 -17.33
C PHE A 625 25.14 -0.40 -17.57
N LEU A 626 24.06 -0.29 -16.80
CA LEU A 626 23.07 0.78 -16.95
C LEU A 626 23.62 2.16 -16.53
N SER A 627 24.50 2.20 -15.53
CA SER A 627 25.00 3.46 -14.96
C SER A 627 26.23 4.02 -15.68
N SER A 628 27.23 3.20 -15.99
CA SER A 628 28.50 3.62 -16.59
C SER A 628 28.77 2.99 -17.96
N GLY A 629 27.98 2.00 -18.37
CA GLY A 629 28.24 1.22 -19.58
C GLY A 629 29.33 0.17 -19.40
N ASP A 630 29.71 -0.14 -18.15
CA ASP A 630 30.71 -1.16 -17.83
C ASP A 630 30.11 -2.57 -17.85
N GLY A 631 30.93 -3.58 -18.14
CA GLY A 631 30.49 -4.98 -18.30
C GLY A 631 30.22 -5.37 -19.75
N GLN A 632 30.48 -6.64 -20.09
CA GLN A 632 30.27 -7.19 -21.44
C GLN A 632 29.02 -8.05 -21.47
N VAL A 633 27.95 -7.54 -22.11
CA VAL A 633 26.68 -8.26 -22.24
C VAL A 633 26.74 -9.26 -23.40
N SER A 634 26.41 -10.52 -23.11
CA SER A 634 26.14 -11.56 -24.10
C SER A 634 24.69 -12.01 -24.03
N LEU A 635 24.02 -12.13 -25.18
CA LEU A 635 22.63 -12.57 -25.27
C LEU A 635 22.54 -14.03 -25.71
N PHE A 636 21.56 -14.74 -25.18
CA PHE A 636 21.32 -16.16 -25.41
C PHE A 636 19.91 -16.40 -25.99
N GLU A 637 19.49 -17.67 -26.01
CA GLU A 637 18.26 -18.11 -26.66
C GLU A 637 17.02 -17.39 -26.12
N THR A 638 16.05 -17.17 -27.02
CA THR A 638 14.71 -16.69 -26.68
C THR A 638 13.76 -17.87 -26.62
N VAL A 639 13.05 -18.00 -25.50
CA VAL A 639 12.22 -19.15 -25.15
C VAL A 639 10.81 -18.69 -24.86
N LEU A 640 9.81 -19.43 -25.31
CA LEU A 640 8.42 -19.24 -24.91
C LEU A 640 8.16 -19.95 -23.57
N ILE A 641 7.68 -19.23 -22.57
CA ILE A 641 7.30 -19.82 -21.29
C ILE A 641 5.87 -20.38 -21.38
N ASP A 642 5.69 -21.64 -21.04
CA ASP A 642 4.40 -22.32 -20.97
C ASP A 642 4.35 -23.43 -19.90
N GLU A 643 3.20 -24.10 -19.74
CA GLU A 643 2.98 -25.19 -18.77
C GLU A 643 3.93 -26.39 -18.95
N THR A 644 4.63 -26.49 -20.08
CA THR A 644 5.55 -27.57 -20.42
C THR A 644 7.01 -27.15 -20.40
N SER A 645 7.30 -25.94 -19.92
CA SER A 645 8.65 -25.39 -19.91
C SER A 645 9.59 -26.16 -18.98
N GLU A 646 10.37 -27.06 -19.58
CA GLU A 646 11.61 -27.60 -19.04
C GLU A 646 12.74 -27.06 -19.92
N LEU A 647 13.57 -26.18 -19.38
CA LEU A 647 14.66 -25.54 -20.12
C LEU A 647 15.99 -26.15 -19.71
N ASP A 648 16.79 -26.56 -20.68
CA ASP A 648 18.19 -26.91 -20.49
C ASP A 648 19.02 -25.81 -21.18
N LEU A 649 19.50 -24.85 -20.39
CA LEU A 649 20.23 -23.69 -20.89
C LEU A 649 21.72 -23.86 -20.59
N THR A 650 22.56 -23.45 -21.53
CA THR A 650 23.99 -23.19 -21.26
C THR A 650 24.22 -21.70 -21.45
N ILE A 651 24.39 -20.98 -20.33
CA ILE A 651 24.61 -19.53 -20.31
C ILE A 651 26.04 -19.31 -19.84
N ALA A 652 26.87 -18.73 -20.72
CA ALA A 652 28.32 -18.68 -20.55
C ALA A 652 28.90 -20.09 -20.28
N ASP A 653 29.50 -20.32 -19.11
CA ASP A 653 30.11 -21.60 -18.71
C ASP A 653 29.22 -22.44 -17.77
N LEU A 654 27.98 -22.00 -17.52
CA LEU A 654 27.05 -22.61 -16.56
C LEU A 654 25.92 -23.37 -17.26
N ASN A 655 25.57 -24.55 -16.75
CA ASN A 655 24.33 -25.21 -17.13
C ASN A 655 23.22 -24.81 -16.15
N VAL A 656 22.16 -24.23 -16.68
CA VAL A 656 20.97 -23.82 -15.92
C VAL A 656 19.80 -24.65 -16.41
N THR A 657 19.18 -25.41 -15.51
CA THR A 657 17.91 -26.09 -15.79
C THR A 657 16.76 -25.25 -15.25
N ALA A 658 15.70 -25.02 -16.01
CA ALA A 658 14.49 -24.36 -15.50
C ALA A 658 13.31 -25.33 -15.53
N THR A 659 12.58 -25.46 -14.42
CA THR A 659 11.42 -26.35 -14.34
C THR A 659 10.21 -25.67 -13.73
N VAL A 660 9.01 -25.96 -14.27
CA VAL A 660 7.74 -25.47 -13.71
C VAL A 660 7.51 -26.02 -12.31
N VAL A 661 7.19 -25.13 -11.36
CA VAL A 661 6.84 -25.47 -9.97
C VAL A 661 5.44 -25.00 -9.61
N ILE A 662 4.81 -25.74 -8.69
CA ILE A 662 3.41 -25.54 -8.27
C ILE A 662 3.32 -24.58 -7.06
N SER A 663 4.45 -24.32 -6.41
CA SER A 663 4.59 -23.40 -5.28
C SER A 663 6.03 -22.93 -5.20
N ALA A 664 6.25 -21.66 -4.90
CA ALA A 664 7.56 -21.08 -4.71
C ALA A 664 8.22 -21.62 -3.42
N GLU A 665 9.55 -21.62 -3.34
CA GLU A 665 10.29 -22.11 -2.16
C GLU A 665 9.96 -21.33 -0.86
N ILE A 666 10.14 -21.96 0.29
CA ILE A 666 10.02 -21.26 1.58
C ILE A 666 11.26 -20.38 1.79
N GLY A 667 11.14 -19.24 2.46
CA GLY A 667 12.29 -18.40 2.85
C GLY A 667 12.69 -17.31 1.86
N HIS A 668 12.24 -17.36 0.60
CA HIS A 668 12.70 -16.42 -0.44
C HIS A 668 11.75 -15.24 -0.74
N GLY A 669 10.63 -15.11 -0.04
CA GLY A 669 9.58 -14.12 -0.35
C GLY A 669 10.03 -12.66 -0.36
N LEU A 670 11.10 -12.32 0.38
CA LEU A 670 11.70 -10.99 0.43
C LEU A 670 13.09 -10.92 -0.25
N GLN A 671 13.60 -12.03 -0.78
CA GLN A 671 14.88 -12.07 -1.48
C GLN A 671 14.72 -11.45 -2.88
N GLY A 672 14.93 -10.14 -2.98
CA GLY A 672 14.75 -9.33 -4.19
C GLY A 672 14.44 -7.84 -3.94
N SER A 673 14.22 -7.44 -2.68
CA SER A 673 14.11 -6.05 -2.23
C SER A 673 15.49 -5.38 -2.03
N ALA A 674 15.53 -4.09 -1.67
CA ALA A 674 16.76 -3.50 -1.12
C ALA A 674 17.13 -4.23 0.19
N SER A 675 18.40 -4.63 0.35
CA SER A 675 18.91 -5.48 1.45
C SER A 675 18.26 -6.88 1.48
N ALA A 676 18.44 -7.64 0.40
CA ALA A 676 17.75 -8.90 0.11
C ALA A 676 18.37 -10.15 0.76
N GLU A 677 19.45 -10.03 1.52
CA GLU A 677 20.19 -11.15 2.10
C GLU A 677 19.54 -11.67 3.39
N ILE A 678 18.26 -12.08 3.32
CA ILE A 678 17.45 -12.53 4.46
C ILE A 678 16.58 -13.76 4.14
N LEU A 679 16.08 -14.45 5.17
CA LEU A 679 15.05 -15.47 5.05
C LEU A 679 13.69 -14.94 5.51
N ASP A 680 12.68 -15.00 4.65
CA ASP A 680 11.29 -14.65 4.95
C ASP A 680 10.45 -15.86 5.36
N LEU A 681 10.05 -15.89 6.62
CA LEU A 681 9.20 -16.94 7.20
C LEU A 681 7.87 -16.36 7.72
N THR A 682 7.53 -15.14 7.30
CA THR A 682 6.33 -14.43 7.76
C THR A 682 5.04 -15.05 7.25
N GLY A 683 5.08 -15.70 6.08
CA GLY A 683 3.95 -16.39 5.45
C GLY A 683 3.66 -17.81 5.94
N LEU A 684 4.38 -18.32 6.95
CA LEU A 684 4.21 -19.69 7.43
C LEU A 684 3.20 -19.80 8.57
N ASP A 685 2.35 -20.82 8.53
CA ASP A 685 1.34 -21.10 9.58
C ASP A 685 1.83 -22.08 10.68
N ALA A 686 2.95 -22.76 10.46
CA ALA A 686 3.56 -23.68 11.42
C ALA A 686 5.08 -23.75 11.27
N ALA A 687 5.78 -23.99 12.39
CA ALA A 687 7.25 -24.06 12.43
C ALA A 687 7.77 -25.13 11.45
N VAL A 688 8.90 -24.85 10.82
CA VAL A 688 9.44 -25.63 9.69
C VAL A 688 10.83 -26.16 10.04
N GLU A 689 11.16 -27.36 9.59
CA GLU A 689 12.52 -27.89 9.69
C GLU A 689 13.37 -27.28 8.57
N ALA A 690 14.55 -26.76 8.91
CA ALA A 690 15.49 -26.15 7.99
C ALA A 690 16.86 -26.83 8.09
N ILE A 691 17.46 -27.15 6.94
CA ILE A 691 18.78 -27.74 6.81
C ILE A 691 19.73 -26.66 6.27
N PHE A 692 20.73 -26.31 7.06
CA PHE A 692 21.77 -25.35 6.75
C PHE A 692 23.03 -26.11 6.30
N THR A 693 23.32 -26.07 5.01
CA THR A 693 24.55 -26.63 4.43
C THR A 693 25.62 -25.54 4.42
N VAL A 694 26.76 -25.81 5.04
CA VAL A 694 27.88 -24.88 5.24
C VAL A 694 29.08 -25.37 4.44
N GLN A 695 29.55 -24.56 3.51
CA GLN A 695 30.83 -24.71 2.86
C GLN A 695 31.78 -23.61 3.33
N ARG A 696 33.06 -23.94 3.52
CA ARG A 696 34.06 -22.98 3.95
C ARG A 696 35.34 -23.11 3.13
N GLU A 697 35.78 -22.01 2.53
CA GLU A 697 37.05 -21.89 1.80
C GLU A 697 37.81 -20.64 2.27
N ALA A 698 38.20 -20.62 3.54
CA ALA A 698 38.84 -19.44 4.13
C ALA A 698 40.13 -19.77 4.88
N ALA A 699 41.01 -18.79 5.04
CA ALA A 699 42.14 -18.93 5.95
C ALA A 699 41.69 -18.89 7.43
N PHE A 700 40.68 -18.08 7.73
CA PHE A 700 40.16 -17.87 9.09
C PHE A 700 39.18 -18.97 9.54
N GLU A 701 39.04 -19.13 10.86
CA GLU A 701 38.03 -20.02 11.45
C GLU A 701 36.72 -19.25 11.68
N ASN A 702 35.92 -19.10 10.62
CA ASN A 702 34.69 -18.32 10.65
C ASN A 702 33.48 -19.11 11.19
N VAL A 703 32.54 -18.39 11.82
CA VAL A 703 31.25 -18.91 12.29
C VAL A 703 30.13 -18.04 11.76
N VAL A 704 29.12 -18.64 11.12
CA VAL A 704 27.90 -17.95 10.68
C VAL A 704 26.74 -18.22 11.63
N GLY A 705 25.92 -17.21 11.90
CA GLY A 705 24.67 -17.34 12.64
C GLY A 705 23.54 -16.60 11.94
N PHE A 706 22.32 -16.74 12.48
CA PHE A 706 21.13 -16.01 12.03
C PHE A 706 20.42 -15.37 13.22
N TYR A 707 19.74 -14.25 12.99
CA TYR A 707 19.01 -13.51 14.02
C TYR A 707 17.71 -12.93 13.48
N THR A 708 16.74 -12.75 14.37
CA THR A 708 15.45 -12.18 14.01
C THR A 708 15.54 -10.66 13.92
N ILE A 709 14.95 -10.10 12.86
CA ILE A 709 14.76 -8.66 12.64
C ILE A 709 13.26 -8.36 12.53
N ASP A 710 12.90 -7.10 12.81
CA ASP A 710 11.51 -6.62 12.76
C ASP A 710 11.07 -6.32 11.32
N ASP A 711 11.98 -5.82 10.49
CA ASP A 711 11.73 -5.32 9.14
C ASP A 711 12.99 -5.37 8.26
N LEU A 712 12.87 -5.00 6.98
CA LEU A 712 13.95 -5.02 5.98
C LEU A 712 15.06 -3.99 6.23
N THR A 713 14.86 -3.04 7.15
CA THR A 713 15.92 -2.10 7.54
C THR A 713 16.94 -2.76 8.45
N GLY A 714 16.68 -3.98 8.94
CA GLY A 714 17.53 -4.69 9.89
C GLY A 714 17.24 -4.33 11.34
N ARG A 715 16.17 -3.58 11.62
CA ARG A 715 15.79 -3.14 12.96
C ARG A 715 15.51 -4.32 13.89
N ILE A 716 15.84 -4.17 15.17
CA ILE A 716 15.57 -5.17 16.21
C ILE A 716 14.86 -4.50 17.39
N THR A 717 13.74 -5.07 17.83
CA THR A 717 13.03 -4.63 19.04
C THR A 717 13.20 -5.67 20.15
N ASP A 718 13.77 -5.26 21.29
CA ASP A 718 13.90 -6.16 22.44
C ASP A 718 12.58 -6.39 23.19
N ALA A 719 12.60 -7.31 24.17
CA ALA A 719 11.43 -7.64 24.98
C ALA A 719 10.92 -6.47 25.85
N GLU A 720 11.73 -5.44 26.05
CA GLU A 720 11.42 -4.21 26.76
C GLU A 720 10.88 -3.10 25.83
N GLY A 721 10.87 -3.32 24.52
CA GLY A 721 10.41 -2.39 23.50
C GLY A 721 11.45 -1.35 23.07
N ASN A 722 12.73 -1.57 23.38
CA ASN A 722 13.81 -0.73 22.85
C ASN A 722 14.13 -1.15 21.42
N VAL A 723 14.30 -0.17 20.55
CA VAL A 723 14.56 -0.34 19.12
C VAL A 723 16.04 -0.10 18.85
N PHE A 724 16.67 -1.04 18.14
CA PHE A 724 18.06 -0.98 17.74
C PHE A 724 18.15 -0.97 16.21
N ASP A 725 18.83 0.06 15.69
CA ASP A 725 19.01 0.31 14.26
C ASP A 725 20.43 -0.08 13.84
N PRO A 726 20.64 -0.75 12.69
CA PRO A 726 21.98 -1.06 12.18
C PRO A 726 22.92 0.14 12.12
N GLU A 727 22.43 1.36 11.86
CA GLU A 727 23.25 2.57 11.82
C GLU A 727 23.87 2.94 13.20
N SER A 728 23.39 2.32 14.28
CA SER A 728 23.86 2.51 15.67
C SER A 728 24.75 1.33 16.13
N THR A 729 25.96 1.25 15.57
CA THR A 729 26.83 0.05 15.61
C THR A 729 27.15 -0.57 16.98
N THR A 730 27.21 0.19 18.08
CA THR A 730 27.69 -0.36 19.38
C THR A 730 26.62 -1.16 20.12
N ASP A 731 25.36 -0.75 20.04
CA ASP A 731 24.26 -1.42 20.75
C ASP A 731 23.61 -2.50 19.85
N TYR A 732 23.76 -2.36 18.53
CA TYR A 732 23.19 -3.29 17.54
C TYR A 732 23.77 -4.70 17.61
N ILE A 733 25.09 -4.86 17.81
CA ILE A 733 25.73 -6.18 17.95
C ILE A 733 25.14 -6.93 19.16
N GLN A 734 24.95 -6.25 20.29
CA GLN A 734 24.41 -6.87 21.50
C GLN A 734 22.94 -7.27 21.31
N ALA A 735 22.14 -6.42 20.66
CA ALA A 735 20.75 -6.73 20.31
C ALA A 735 20.65 -7.93 19.35
N THR A 736 21.56 -8.01 18.37
CA THR A 736 21.67 -9.13 17.43
C THR A 736 21.98 -10.44 18.15
N LEU A 737 23.02 -10.44 19.00
CA LEU A 737 23.40 -11.63 19.75
C LEU A 737 22.29 -12.10 20.70
N ALA A 738 21.48 -11.19 21.24
CA ALA A 738 20.33 -11.50 22.08
C ALA A 738 19.15 -12.11 21.28
N ASN A 739 18.95 -11.68 20.03
CA ASN A 739 17.87 -12.13 19.14
C ASN A 739 18.30 -13.21 18.12
N ARG A 740 19.50 -13.79 18.29
CA ARG A 740 19.98 -14.86 17.44
C ARG A 740 19.18 -16.15 17.61
N VAL A 741 19.13 -16.96 16.56
CA VAL A 741 18.69 -18.35 16.64
C VAL A 741 19.78 -19.15 17.35
N ALA A 742 19.59 -19.41 18.65
CA ALA A 742 20.65 -19.91 19.53
C ALA A 742 21.28 -21.24 19.10
N ASP A 743 20.53 -22.09 18.39
CA ASP A 743 21.00 -23.39 17.91
C ASP A 743 21.78 -23.30 16.59
N LEU A 744 21.84 -22.13 15.94
CA LEU A 744 22.57 -21.89 14.70
C LEU A 744 23.95 -21.27 14.96
N SER A 745 24.93 -22.15 15.17
CA SER A 745 26.36 -21.81 15.12
C SER A 745 27.01 -22.64 14.01
N LEU A 746 27.04 -22.06 12.81
CA LEU A 746 27.37 -22.73 11.56
C LEU A 746 28.86 -22.56 11.27
N SER A 747 29.60 -23.67 11.24
CA SER A 747 31.04 -23.67 10.92
C SER A 747 31.45 -24.98 10.27
N SER A 748 32.53 -24.94 9.49
CA SER A 748 33.07 -26.11 8.79
C SER A 748 34.61 -26.08 8.80
N LEU A 749 35.26 -27.23 8.60
CA LEU A 749 36.71 -27.25 8.37
C LEU A 749 37.01 -26.61 7.02
N ASN A 750 38.18 -25.97 6.87
CA ASN A 750 38.58 -25.40 5.58
C ASN A 750 38.53 -26.47 4.48
N ASN A 751 37.99 -26.12 3.30
CA ASN A 751 37.76 -27.00 2.17
C ASN A 751 36.84 -28.19 2.51
N SER A 752 35.81 -27.98 3.32
CA SER A 752 34.84 -29.03 3.64
C SER A 752 33.40 -28.52 3.73
N VAL A 753 32.47 -29.44 3.47
CA VAL A 753 31.02 -29.21 3.57
C VAL A 753 30.49 -29.91 4.80
N SER A 754 29.63 -29.22 5.55
CA SER A 754 28.88 -29.77 6.68
C SER A 754 27.41 -29.35 6.59
N ALA A 755 26.53 -30.00 7.36
CA ALA A 755 25.13 -29.63 7.40
C ALA A 755 24.60 -29.69 8.83
N LEU A 756 23.73 -28.74 9.18
CA LEU A 756 23.04 -28.66 10.46
C LEU A 756 21.54 -28.50 10.21
N SER A 757 20.72 -29.34 10.83
CA SER A 757 19.26 -29.19 10.80
C SER A 757 18.76 -28.55 12.10
N THR A 758 17.84 -27.59 12.00
CA THR A 758 17.12 -27.05 13.16
C THR A 758 15.66 -26.75 12.79
N THR A 759 14.82 -26.51 13.80
CA THR A 759 13.46 -26.00 13.58
C THR A 759 13.47 -24.48 13.68
N ILE A 760 12.87 -23.82 12.69
CA ILE A 760 12.68 -22.37 12.70
C ILE A 760 11.22 -22.06 12.97
N GLU A 761 10.99 -21.09 13.86
CA GLU A 761 9.65 -20.64 14.21
C GLU A 761 9.04 -19.77 13.09
N VAL A 762 7.72 -19.68 13.07
CA VAL A 762 7.00 -18.90 12.05
C VAL A 762 6.93 -17.42 12.38
N GLY A 763 6.63 -16.62 11.37
CA GLY A 763 6.38 -15.18 11.56
C GLY A 763 7.67 -14.37 11.70
N GLN A 764 8.82 -14.97 11.40
CA GLN A 764 10.13 -14.34 11.58
C GLN A 764 10.71 -13.88 10.24
N ILE A 765 11.50 -12.81 10.29
CA ILE A 765 12.47 -12.46 9.25
C ILE A 765 13.84 -12.74 9.84
N LEU A 766 14.68 -13.54 9.18
CA LEU A 766 16.01 -13.87 9.67
C LEU A 766 17.10 -13.26 8.79
N ALA A 767 18.02 -12.50 9.40
CA ALA A 767 19.25 -12.05 8.76
C ALA A 767 20.44 -12.91 9.19
N PRO A 768 21.40 -13.19 8.30
CA PRO A 768 22.65 -13.83 8.66
C PRO A 768 23.68 -12.84 9.25
N PHE A 769 24.68 -13.37 9.94
CA PHE A 769 25.91 -12.65 10.28
C PHE A 769 27.10 -13.60 10.26
N ILE A 770 28.30 -13.08 10.00
CA ILE A 770 29.57 -13.83 10.07
C ILE A 770 30.45 -13.28 11.19
N VAL A 771 30.98 -14.18 12.02
CA VAL A 771 32.04 -13.93 13.00
C VAL A 771 33.35 -14.43 12.43
N VAL A 772 34.34 -13.53 12.32
CA VAL A 772 35.61 -13.79 11.64
C VAL A 772 36.68 -14.26 12.63
N ASP A 773 37.34 -15.38 12.31
CA ASP A 773 38.45 -15.98 13.08
C ASP A 773 38.19 -16.11 14.60
N GLY A 774 37.00 -16.55 14.98
CA GLY A 774 36.55 -16.56 16.36
C GLY A 774 35.22 -17.28 16.57
N THR A 775 34.61 -17.06 17.73
CA THR A 775 33.39 -17.74 18.15
C THR A 775 32.31 -16.78 18.65
N ILE A 776 31.04 -17.20 18.55
CA ILE A 776 29.92 -16.47 19.15
C ILE A 776 30.06 -16.39 20.69
N ASP A 777 30.68 -17.39 21.31
CA ASP A 777 30.89 -17.41 22.77
C ASP A 777 31.87 -16.33 23.23
N GLU A 778 32.89 -15.98 22.43
CA GLU A 778 33.80 -14.87 22.71
C GLU A 778 33.03 -13.54 22.74
N LEU A 779 32.16 -13.29 21.75
CA LEU A 779 31.30 -12.09 21.71
C LEU A 779 30.30 -11.99 22.88
N LEU A 780 30.04 -13.10 23.59
CA LEU A 780 29.09 -13.19 24.70
C LEU A 780 29.75 -13.17 26.09
N ASP A 781 31.07 -13.28 26.17
CA ASP A 781 31.78 -13.46 27.45
C ASP A 781 31.92 -12.15 28.26
N GLY A 782 31.69 -11.00 27.61
CA GLY A 782 31.73 -9.66 28.18
C GLY A 782 33.14 -9.04 28.25
N ASP A 783 34.14 -9.64 27.59
CA ASP A 783 35.53 -9.16 27.49
C ASP A 783 35.80 -8.49 26.13
N ALA A 784 35.38 -7.24 25.95
CA ALA A 784 35.54 -6.52 24.68
C ALA A 784 36.99 -6.38 24.14
N ASP A 785 38.00 -6.75 24.91
CA ASP A 785 39.40 -6.81 24.46
C ASP A 785 39.70 -8.06 23.60
N ASN A 786 38.82 -9.08 23.59
CA ASN A 786 38.97 -10.32 22.80
C ASN A 786 37.90 -10.51 21.72
N ASP A 787 36.96 -9.57 21.55
CA ASP A 787 35.84 -9.69 20.61
C ASP A 787 36.35 -9.85 19.15
N PRO A 788 35.97 -10.92 18.44
CA PRO A 788 36.24 -11.07 17.01
C PRO A 788 35.46 -10.05 16.17
N ALA A 789 35.88 -9.85 14.91
CA ALA A 789 35.11 -9.03 13.97
C ALA A 789 33.79 -9.75 13.61
N ILE A 790 32.73 -8.97 13.45
CA ILE A 790 31.40 -9.46 13.06
C ILE A 790 30.84 -8.57 11.95
N TYR A 791 30.24 -9.20 10.94
CA TYR A 791 29.67 -8.53 9.78
C TYR A 791 28.24 -9.01 9.47
N PHE A 792 27.44 -8.11 8.91
CA PHE A 792 26.01 -8.20 8.67
C PHE A 792 25.68 -7.81 7.22
N PRO A 793 24.49 -8.16 6.70
CA PRO A 793 24.03 -7.65 5.40
C PRO A 793 23.73 -6.13 5.42
N PHE A 794 23.59 -5.53 6.60
CA PHE A 794 23.29 -4.11 6.74
C PHE A 794 24.59 -3.29 6.84
N LEU A 795 24.91 -2.51 5.80
CA LEU A 795 26.14 -1.69 5.74
C LEU A 795 26.33 -0.80 6.97
N GLY A 796 25.23 -0.24 7.51
CA GLY A 796 25.25 0.60 8.71
C GLY A 796 25.83 -0.10 9.95
N ALA A 797 25.66 -1.43 10.04
CA ALA A 797 26.16 -2.23 11.16
C ALA A 797 27.62 -2.64 10.99
N ASN A 798 28.17 -2.60 9.78
CA ASN A 798 29.54 -3.04 9.48
C ASN A 798 30.54 -1.92 9.80
N SER A 799 31.54 -2.24 10.64
CA SER A 799 32.50 -1.24 11.15
C SER A 799 33.38 -0.57 10.08
N ASP A 800 33.53 -1.20 8.92
CA ASP A 800 34.24 -0.70 7.74
C ASP A 800 33.30 -0.11 6.67
N GLY A 801 31.98 -0.21 6.86
CA GLY A 801 30.97 0.31 5.94
C GLY A 801 30.97 -0.37 4.57
N VAL A 802 31.43 -1.62 4.50
CA VAL A 802 31.44 -2.44 3.28
C VAL A 802 30.45 -3.58 3.43
N ASP A 803 29.97 -4.09 2.30
CA ASP A 803 29.13 -5.27 2.25
C ASP A 803 29.97 -6.54 2.37
N HIS A 804 29.49 -7.47 3.20
CA HIS A 804 30.16 -8.73 3.54
C HIS A 804 29.27 -9.94 3.32
N VAL A 805 28.00 -9.75 2.92
CA VAL A 805 27.05 -10.83 2.69
C VAL A 805 26.45 -10.64 1.31
N ARG A 806 26.36 -11.71 0.54
CA ARG A 806 25.77 -11.65 -0.80
C ARG A 806 24.81 -12.79 -1.04
N LEU A 807 23.69 -12.49 -1.68
CA LEU A 807 22.77 -13.53 -2.11
C LEU A 807 23.18 -14.09 -3.48
N PHE A 808 23.43 -15.40 -3.53
CA PHE A 808 23.85 -16.13 -4.72
C PHE A 808 22.68 -16.78 -5.48
N GLY A 809 21.56 -16.97 -4.79
CA GLY A 809 20.30 -17.53 -5.24
C GLY A 809 19.36 -17.60 -4.03
N ASN A 810 18.15 -18.10 -4.22
CA ASN A 810 17.21 -18.33 -3.13
C ASN A 810 17.91 -19.06 -1.98
N ASN A 811 17.85 -18.45 -0.78
CA ASN A 811 18.30 -19.02 0.48
C ASN A 811 19.78 -19.44 0.48
N THR A 812 20.59 -18.85 -0.41
CA THR A 812 22.01 -19.17 -0.59
C THR A 812 22.83 -17.91 -0.41
N PHE A 813 23.59 -17.86 0.68
CA PHE A 813 24.35 -16.69 1.14
C PHE A 813 25.84 -16.96 1.02
N GLY A 814 26.56 -16.07 0.33
CA GLY A 814 28.02 -15.97 0.35
C GLY A 814 28.48 -14.93 1.35
N PHE A 815 29.66 -15.13 1.93
CA PHE A 815 30.25 -14.26 2.94
C PHE A 815 31.70 -13.94 2.63
N GLU A 816 32.10 -12.70 2.88
CA GLU A 816 33.48 -12.21 2.81
C GLU A 816 34.01 -12.00 4.23
N ASP A 817 35.18 -12.56 4.56
CA ASP A 817 35.77 -12.51 5.90
C ASP A 817 36.85 -11.42 6.09
N LEU A 818 37.31 -10.81 4.99
CA LEU A 818 38.34 -9.78 4.99
C LEU A 818 37.78 -8.36 5.08
N ALA A 819 38.26 -7.60 6.07
CA ALA A 819 37.87 -6.21 6.29
C ALA A 819 38.11 -5.29 5.08
N ASN A 820 37.21 -4.31 4.90
CA ASN A 820 37.16 -3.38 3.77
C ASN A 820 36.88 -4.08 2.42
N GLY A 821 36.14 -5.20 2.45
CA GLY A 821 35.71 -5.99 1.31
C GLY A 821 36.88 -6.60 0.54
N GLY A 822 37.69 -7.45 1.19
CA GLY A 822 38.94 -8.03 0.73
C GLY A 822 39.10 -8.29 -0.78
N ASP A 823 38.89 -9.52 -1.21
CA ASP A 823 38.91 -9.96 -2.62
C ASP A 823 37.51 -9.94 -3.27
N GLN A 824 36.45 -9.81 -2.47
CA GLN A 824 35.07 -9.59 -2.92
C GLN A 824 34.49 -10.77 -3.69
N ASP A 825 35.00 -11.98 -3.47
CA ASP A 825 34.47 -13.22 -4.02
C ASP A 825 33.40 -13.85 -3.11
N PHE A 826 33.29 -13.44 -1.84
CA PHE A 826 32.26 -13.89 -0.91
C PHE A 826 32.16 -15.44 -0.79
N ASP A 827 33.27 -16.14 -1.02
CA ASP A 827 33.32 -17.62 -1.00
C ASP A 827 33.94 -18.19 0.29
N ASP A 828 34.43 -17.32 1.17
CA ASP A 828 35.04 -17.67 2.46
C ASP A 828 34.14 -18.60 3.28
N VAL A 829 32.83 -18.28 3.29
CA VAL A 829 31.76 -19.15 3.76
C VAL A 829 30.60 -19.07 2.77
N ILE A 830 30.00 -20.21 2.44
CA ILE A 830 28.73 -20.28 1.71
C ILE A 830 27.74 -21.08 2.55
N ILE A 831 26.54 -20.51 2.74
CA ILE A 831 25.43 -21.14 3.44
C ILE A 831 24.27 -21.34 2.46
N GLN A 832 23.79 -22.57 2.33
CA GLN A 832 22.53 -22.87 1.66
C GLN A 832 21.50 -23.37 2.68
N VAL A 833 20.28 -22.86 2.61
CA VAL A 833 19.19 -23.23 3.51
C VAL A 833 18.06 -23.91 2.74
N GLU A 834 17.76 -25.16 3.10
CA GLU A 834 16.66 -25.96 2.56
C GLU A 834 15.58 -26.16 3.63
N PHE A 835 14.32 -25.90 3.30
CA PHE A 835 13.17 -26.10 4.19
C PHE A 835 12.43 -27.41 3.85
N VAL A 836 12.06 -28.20 4.87
CA VAL A 836 11.56 -29.59 4.76
C VAL A 836 10.10 -29.74 5.15
#